data_AF-A0A098S2D9-F1
#
_entry.id   AF-A0A098S2D9-F1
#
_cell.length_a   1.000
_cell.length_b   1.000
_cell.length_c   1.000
_cell.angle_alpha   90.00
_cell.angle_beta   90.00
_cell.angle_gamma   90.00
#
_symmetry.space_group_name_H-M   'P 1'
#
loop_
_entity.id
_entity.type
_entity.pdbx_description
1 polymer ?
#
loop_
_entity_poly.entity_id
_entity_poly.type
_entity_poly.pdbx_seq_one_letter_code
_entity_poly.pdbx_strand_id
1 'polypeptide(L)'
;MNQPGDVQRVTAGFGGEQYFRGYFGRLNYKFMDRYMIGASYRYDGSSIFTEDFRWGNFLALSAGWVVSDEPFLVNNEVINFLKFRGSFGQTGNSAINPQATATTYAQWGRYGDTGAGDLLSTIANTAVTWETTDAYDVGADFELFEGRISGTVSYYVQDVRDMLFQVPIPQSSGIFNSNPTIWDNVGDMQNRGWEVELNTVNIDRGNFQWRMGINFATNENQVTRLAGEDAEIVNVNNNGLVTREGDQVGFFRLARYAGIHPEGGYELIEEMDLELFAETGERVATGNLIPATRANLSTHLFDNTDRGSLPTFFGGFNNSFTYKNFSLSALISFSGGNYIYDVARENSVYVNSAKPYREEIVGNYWQNPGDDAEFPALSWNQRYDVINEDGTIEENVRFDPQRSGHAHDKYLQKGDFIRMRALSFFYNLPRGVADSLRMQNIRLGFTVNNLFTITGYEGYDPEVVNLGDGLGGSSNWKHPRRFAWYNANRERTTGLEDNGGRFIVCSDAFLEAAGWQNPDGTESADAANDLRYQQLFIRVPAGEDPRGQFSTTRDYVWNDKYYRAGDRETNLPVLRLADIVLLRAFLRADSGDNGGARADLNMVRNRAGTECVLQFRTNVFHPRLFWVDLTVSAYEPYS
;
A
#
# COMPACT_ATOMS: atom_id res chain seq x y z
N MET A 1 -49.19 -30.59 -22.33
CA MET A 1 -48.18 -31.19 -21.42
C MET A 1 -47.07 -31.76 -22.27
N ASN A 2 -45.96 -31.04 -22.39
CA ASN A 2 -44.64 -31.60 -22.69
C ASN A 2 -43.79 -31.17 -21.48
N GLN A 3 -43.32 -32.13 -20.68
CA GLN A 3 -42.41 -31.83 -19.59
C GLN A 3 -41.05 -31.42 -20.20
N PRO A 4 -40.53 -30.22 -19.93
CA PRO A 4 -39.18 -29.85 -20.31
C PRO A 4 -38.23 -30.54 -19.33
N GLY A 5 -37.78 -31.74 -19.70
CA GLY A 5 -36.65 -32.41 -19.06
C GLY A 5 -35.36 -31.68 -19.41
N ASP A 6 -34.61 -31.34 -18.37
CA ASP A 6 -33.17 -31.11 -18.36
C ASP A 6 -32.60 -29.92 -19.16
N VAL A 7 -33.20 -28.73 -19.00
CA VAL A 7 -32.40 -27.50 -19.07
C VAL A 7 -31.86 -27.24 -17.67
N GLN A 8 -30.62 -27.64 -17.40
CA GLN A 8 -29.91 -27.20 -16.19
C GLN A 8 -29.80 -25.66 -16.25
N ARG A 9 -30.67 -25.01 -15.48
CA ARG A 9 -30.57 -23.58 -15.18
C ARG A 9 -29.36 -23.35 -14.29
N VAL A 10 -28.26 -22.88 -14.88
CA VAL A 10 -27.10 -22.39 -14.14
C VAL A 10 -27.37 -20.93 -13.74
N THR A 11 -28.20 -20.72 -12.71
CA THR A 11 -28.55 -19.38 -12.18
C THR A 11 -27.42 -18.78 -11.31
N ALA A 12 -26.35 -19.54 -11.09
CA ALA A 12 -25.05 -19.13 -10.62
C ALA A 12 -24.13 -20.32 -10.90
N GLY A 13 -22.96 -20.12 -11.51
CA GLY A 13 -21.99 -21.22 -11.66
C GLY A 13 -21.72 -21.85 -10.28
N PHE A 14 -21.56 -23.17 -10.22
CA PHE A 14 -20.99 -23.83 -9.05
C PHE A 14 -19.64 -23.15 -8.75
N GLY A 15 -19.63 -22.25 -7.78
CA GLY A 15 -18.59 -21.25 -7.64
C GLY A 15 -17.33 -21.80 -6.99
N GLY A 16 -16.18 -21.47 -7.60
CA GLY A 16 -14.94 -21.19 -6.87
C GLY A 16 -13.90 -22.30 -6.79
N GLU A 17 -14.19 -23.53 -7.24
CA GLU A 17 -13.19 -24.59 -7.20
C GLU A 17 -12.22 -24.49 -8.38
N GLN A 18 -11.02 -24.00 -8.09
CA GLN A 18 -9.87 -24.05 -8.99
C GLN A 18 -9.01 -25.26 -8.64
N TYR A 19 -8.72 -26.08 -9.63
CA TYR A 19 -7.81 -27.20 -9.51
C TYR A 19 -6.54 -26.90 -10.30
N PHE A 20 -5.40 -27.06 -9.62
CA PHE A 20 -4.09 -26.92 -10.22
C PHE A 20 -3.36 -28.25 -10.11
N ARG A 21 -2.74 -28.70 -11.20
CA ARG A 21 -1.91 -29.91 -11.23
C ARG A 21 -0.63 -29.60 -11.97
N GLY A 22 0.51 -29.88 -11.34
CA GLY A 22 1.82 -29.64 -11.94
C GLY A 22 2.75 -30.83 -11.83
N TYR A 23 3.60 -30.99 -12.83
CA TYR A 23 4.76 -31.89 -12.81
C TYR A 23 6.00 -31.05 -12.99
N PHE A 24 7.05 -31.30 -12.20
CA PHE A 24 8.30 -30.56 -12.34
C PHE A 24 9.51 -31.48 -12.24
N GLY A 25 10.57 -31.12 -12.94
CA GLY A 25 11.89 -31.73 -12.85
C GLY A 25 12.97 -30.66 -12.81
N ARG A 26 14.03 -30.91 -12.06
CA ARG A 26 15.19 -30.01 -11.97
C ARG A 26 16.48 -30.80 -11.97
N LEU A 27 17.43 -30.35 -12.77
CA LEU A 27 18.80 -30.84 -12.84
C LEU A 27 19.73 -29.68 -12.48
N ASN A 28 20.65 -29.92 -11.55
CA ASN A 28 21.75 -28.99 -11.27
C ASN A 28 23.05 -29.77 -11.38
N TYR A 29 24.02 -29.20 -12.07
CA TYR A 29 25.36 -29.76 -12.22
C TYR A 29 26.39 -28.71 -11.84
N LYS A 30 27.38 -29.13 -11.05
CA LYS A 30 28.51 -28.31 -10.63
C LYS A 30 29.79 -29.04 -11.01
N PHE A 31 30.64 -28.41 -11.81
CA PHE A 31 31.92 -28.96 -12.24
C PHE A 31 33.07 -28.17 -11.62
N MET A 32 33.97 -28.88 -10.94
CA MET A 32 35.18 -28.32 -10.30
C MET A 32 34.89 -27.13 -9.37
N ASP A 33 33.70 -27.11 -8.78
CA ASP A 33 33.15 -26.02 -7.99
C ASP A 33 33.03 -24.64 -8.70
N ARG A 34 33.44 -24.55 -9.98
CA ARG A 34 33.56 -23.33 -10.77
C ARG A 34 32.43 -23.10 -11.75
N TYR A 35 32.06 -24.15 -12.47
CA TYR A 35 31.06 -24.07 -13.54
C TYR A 35 29.77 -24.70 -13.06
N MET A 36 28.70 -23.93 -13.08
CA MET A 36 27.37 -24.35 -12.66
C MET A 36 26.45 -24.30 -13.87
N ILE A 37 25.67 -25.35 -14.06
CA ILE A 37 24.56 -25.36 -15.02
C ILE A 37 23.34 -25.87 -14.27
N GLY A 38 22.21 -25.17 -14.41
CA GLY A 38 20.92 -25.57 -13.90
C GLY A 38 19.89 -25.59 -15.02
N ALA A 39 19.05 -26.62 -15.04
CA ALA A 39 17.89 -26.70 -15.91
C ALA A 39 16.69 -27.16 -15.10
N SER A 40 15.53 -26.55 -15.31
CA SER A 40 14.26 -27.04 -14.78
C SER A 40 13.16 -26.95 -15.81
N TYR A 41 12.27 -27.92 -15.78
CA TYR A 41 11.11 -27.98 -16.64
C TYR A 41 9.88 -28.22 -15.79
N ARG A 42 8.81 -27.48 -16.07
CA ARG A 42 7.50 -27.66 -15.45
C ARG A 42 6.44 -27.85 -16.51
N TYR A 43 5.48 -28.72 -16.23
CA TYR A 43 4.27 -28.94 -17.00
C TYR A 43 3.09 -28.75 -16.05
N ASP A 44 2.47 -27.58 -16.11
CA ASP A 44 1.46 -27.14 -15.15
C ASP A 44 0.11 -27.00 -15.83
N GLY A 45 -0.95 -27.44 -15.16
CA GLY A 45 -2.32 -27.51 -15.66
C GLY A 45 -3.28 -26.79 -14.73
N SER A 46 -4.12 -25.92 -15.28
CA SER A 46 -5.10 -25.12 -14.53
C SER A 46 -6.52 -25.43 -15.02
N SER A 47 -7.45 -25.72 -14.10
CA SER A 47 -8.85 -26.03 -14.45
C SER A 47 -9.65 -24.81 -14.93
N ILE A 48 -9.06 -23.62 -14.89
CA ILE A 48 -9.68 -22.38 -15.37
C ILE A 48 -9.76 -22.40 -16.90
N PHE A 49 -8.72 -22.91 -17.56
CA PHE A 49 -8.65 -23.00 -19.01
C PHE A 49 -9.38 -24.25 -19.52
N THR A 50 -9.85 -24.18 -20.77
CA THR A 50 -10.47 -25.31 -21.46
C THR A 50 -9.47 -26.43 -21.71
N GLU A 51 -9.94 -27.61 -22.10
CA GLU A 51 -9.07 -28.79 -22.23
C GLU A 51 -7.90 -28.58 -23.20
N ASP A 52 -8.11 -27.82 -24.27
CA ASP A 52 -7.10 -27.52 -25.30
C ASP A 52 -5.97 -26.60 -24.80
N PHE A 53 -6.27 -25.70 -23.85
CA PHE A 53 -5.32 -24.72 -23.29
C PHE A 53 -4.96 -24.97 -21.83
N ARG A 54 -5.44 -26.09 -21.27
CA ARG A 54 -5.32 -26.44 -19.84
C ARG A 54 -3.88 -26.43 -19.35
N TRP A 55 -2.96 -26.89 -20.18
CA TRP A 55 -1.60 -27.19 -19.81
C TRP A 55 -0.59 -26.22 -20.44
N GLY A 56 0.32 -25.69 -19.62
CA GLY A 56 1.46 -24.87 -20.00
C GLY A 56 2.79 -25.59 -19.76
N ASN A 57 3.78 -25.29 -20.61
CA ASN A 57 5.14 -25.81 -20.51
C ASN A 57 6.08 -24.67 -20.16
N PHE A 58 6.89 -24.84 -19.12
CA PHE A 58 7.73 -23.78 -18.58
C PHE A 58 9.16 -24.27 -18.39
N LEU A 59 10.10 -23.70 -19.15
CA LEU A 59 11.51 -24.04 -19.11
C LEU A 59 12.30 -22.96 -18.37
N ALA A 60 13.27 -23.35 -17.55
CA ALA A 60 14.28 -22.45 -17.04
C ALA A 60 15.68 -23.06 -17.18
N LEU A 61 16.64 -22.23 -17.60
CA LEU A 61 18.04 -22.54 -17.79
C LEU A 61 18.88 -21.51 -17.05
N SER A 62 19.97 -21.95 -16.44
CA SER A 62 20.91 -21.06 -15.75
C SER A 62 22.33 -21.57 -15.92
N ALA A 63 23.28 -20.64 -16.01
CA ALA A 63 24.69 -20.90 -16.02
C ALA A 63 25.40 -19.96 -15.04
N GLY A 64 26.42 -20.46 -14.37
CA GLY A 64 27.25 -19.69 -13.45
C GLY A 64 28.72 -20.07 -13.60
N TRP A 65 29.59 -19.08 -13.48
CA TRP A 65 31.04 -19.26 -13.55
C TRP A 65 31.70 -18.48 -12.41
N VAL A 66 32.27 -19.20 -11.45
CA VAL A 66 33.08 -18.64 -10.37
C VAL A 66 34.49 -18.40 -10.90
N VAL A 67 34.76 -17.16 -11.30
CA VAL A 67 36.03 -16.73 -11.91
C VAL A 67 37.14 -16.62 -10.87
N SER A 68 36.80 -16.27 -9.62
CA SER A 68 37.77 -16.17 -8.51
C SER A 68 38.52 -17.47 -8.25
N ASP A 69 37.92 -18.61 -8.59
CA ASP A 69 38.50 -19.94 -8.38
C ASP A 69 39.41 -20.37 -9.55
N GLU A 70 39.54 -19.54 -10.60
CA GLU A 70 40.45 -19.83 -11.71
C GLU A 70 41.92 -19.61 -11.32
N PRO A 71 42.87 -20.40 -11.87
CA PRO A 71 44.29 -20.29 -11.52
C PRO A 71 44.90 -18.90 -11.70
N PHE A 72 44.34 -18.08 -12.58
CA PHE A 72 44.81 -16.72 -12.84
C PHE A 72 44.30 -15.69 -11.83
N LEU A 73 43.28 -16.01 -11.02
CA LEU A 73 42.65 -15.07 -10.09
C LEU A 73 42.67 -15.52 -8.61
N VAL A 74 42.93 -16.81 -8.34
CA VAL A 74 42.89 -17.42 -7.00
C VAL A 74 43.78 -16.75 -5.93
N ASN A 75 44.83 -16.03 -6.32
CA ASN A 75 45.75 -15.35 -5.40
C ASN A 75 45.58 -13.82 -5.40
N ASN A 76 44.43 -13.32 -5.84
CA ASN A 76 44.15 -11.88 -5.87
C ASN A 76 43.76 -11.37 -4.48
N GLU A 77 44.53 -10.42 -3.93
CA GLU A 77 44.25 -9.84 -2.60
C GLU A 77 43.04 -8.88 -2.59
N VAL A 78 42.67 -8.36 -3.76
CA VAL A 78 41.57 -7.39 -3.92
C VAL A 78 40.24 -8.09 -4.19
N ILE A 79 40.23 -9.14 -5.01
CA ILE A 79 39.01 -9.86 -5.43
C ILE A 79 38.99 -11.22 -4.72
N ASN A 80 38.14 -11.34 -3.70
CA ASN A 80 38.01 -12.57 -2.91
C ASN A 80 36.97 -13.53 -3.50
N PHE A 81 35.93 -12.98 -4.12
CA PHE A 81 34.93 -13.75 -4.85
C PHE A 81 34.49 -12.97 -6.08
N LEU A 82 34.35 -13.68 -7.20
CA LEU A 82 33.76 -13.14 -8.41
C LEU A 82 33.06 -14.26 -9.15
N LYS A 83 31.77 -14.09 -9.39
CA LYS A 83 30.96 -15.04 -10.15
C LYS A 83 30.14 -14.29 -11.20
N PHE A 84 30.22 -14.73 -12.45
CA PHE A 84 29.26 -14.34 -13.48
C PHE A 84 28.12 -15.35 -13.51
N ARG A 85 26.89 -14.86 -13.67
CA ARG A 85 25.68 -15.66 -13.79
C ARG A 85 24.81 -15.16 -14.93
N GLY A 86 24.13 -16.09 -15.58
CA GLY A 86 23.08 -15.79 -16.55
C GLY A 86 21.96 -16.81 -16.42
N SER A 87 20.72 -16.36 -16.57
CA SER A 87 19.56 -17.22 -16.54
C SER A 87 18.47 -16.78 -17.50
N PHE A 88 17.71 -17.78 -17.95
CA PHE A 88 16.45 -17.65 -18.66
C PHE A 88 15.42 -18.49 -17.90
N GLY A 89 14.23 -17.95 -17.66
CA GLY A 89 13.15 -18.69 -17.02
C GLY A 89 11.81 -18.24 -17.52
N GLN A 90 10.98 -19.20 -17.95
CA GLN A 90 9.60 -18.94 -18.31
C GLN A 90 8.68 -19.29 -17.13
N THR A 91 7.71 -18.43 -16.86
CA THR A 91 6.65 -18.67 -15.87
C THR A 91 5.28 -18.41 -16.49
N GLY A 92 4.24 -19.08 -15.98
CA GLY A 92 2.87 -18.89 -16.44
C GLY A 92 1.97 -18.33 -15.34
N ASN A 93 1.07 -17.43 -15.72
CA ASN A 93 0.01 -16.89 -14.90
C ASN A 93 -1.36 -17.37 -15.40
N SER A 94 -2.20 -17.82 -14.47
CA SER A 94 -3.59 -18.22 -14.73
C SER A 94 -4.58 -17.55 -13.78
N ALA A 95 -4.21 -16.44 -13.14
CA ALA A 95 -4.96 -15.81 -12.07
C ALA A 95 -6.18 -14.99 -12.56
N ILE A 96 -7.03 -15.63 -13.36
CA ILE A 96 -8.31 -15.07 -13.81
C ILE A 96 -9.50 -15.76 -13.12
N ASN A 97 -10.68 -15.16 -13.24
CA ASN A 97 -11.90 -15.74 -12.67
C ASN A 97 -12.16 -17.14 -13.29
N PRO A 98 -12.47 -18.18 -12.50
CA PRO A 98 -12.86 -19.51 -13.01
C PRO A 98 -13.98 -19.51 -14.04
N GLN A 99 -14.84 -18.49 -14.00
CA GLN A 99 -15.96 -18.31 -14.93
C GLN A 99 -15.55 -17.65 -16.25
N ALA A 100 -14.27 -17.30 -16.44
CA ALA A 100 -13.78 -16.66 -17.68
C ALA A 100 -14.06 -17.50 -18.94
N THR A 101 -14.05 -18.83 -18.80
CA THR A 101 -14.31 -19.79 -19.87
C THR A 101 -15.76 -20.32 -19.87
N ALA A 102 -16.65 -19.72 -19.06
CA ALA A 102 -18.05 -20.13 -18.94
C ALA A 102 -19.03 -18.98 -19.21
N THR A 103 -20.05 -19.26 -20.02
CA THR A 103 -21.16 -18.33 -20.26
C THR A 103 -22.13 -18.43 -19.09
N THR A 104 -22.36 -17.31 -18.40
CA THR A 104 -23.19 -17.28 -17.19
C THR A 104 -24.46 -16.44 -17.38
N TYR A 105 -25.51 -16.80 -16.65
CA TYR A 105 -26.77 -16.07 -16.63
C TYR A 105 -27.01 -15.52 -15.22
N ALA A 106 -27.51 -14.29 -15.14
CA ALA A 106 -27.93 -13.63 -13.90
C ALA A 106 -29.44 -13.42 -13.91
N GLN A 107 -30.06 -13.53 -12.74
CA GLN A 107 -31.50 -13.31 -12.61
C GLN A 107 -31.82 -11.81 -12.74
N TRP A 108 -32.75 -11.45 -13.62
CA TRP A 108 -33.21 -10.08 -13.83
C TRP A 108 -34.60 -9.84 -13.26
N GLY A 109 -34.72 -8.79 -12.47
CA GLY A 109 -35.99 -8.34 -11.88
C GLY A 109 -36.57 -9.32 -10.86
N ARG A 110 -37.33 -8.77 -9.91
CA ARG A 110 -38.16 -9.54 -8.99
C ARG A 110 -39.61 -9.14 -9.19
N TYR A 111 -40.48 -10.10 -9.49
CA TYR A 111 -41.93 -9.94 -9.36
C TYR A 111 -42.33 -10.61 -8.02
N GLY A 112 -42.32 -9.82 -6.94
CA GLY A 112 -42.45 -10.37 -5.58
C GLY A 112 -41.24 -11.26 -5.20
N ASP A 113 -41.50 -12.45 -4.66
CA ASP A 113 -40.45 -13.42 -4.30
C ASP A 113 -39.97 -14.28 -5.49
N THR A 114 -40.55 -14.10 -6.69
CA THR A 114 -40.19 -14.86 -7.89
C THR A 114 -39.36 -14.01 -8.85
N GLY A 115 -38.28 -14.59 -9.38
CA GLY A 115 -37.46 -13.95 -10.42
C GLY A 115 -38.24 -13.73 -11.70
N ALA A 116 -38.12 -12.54 -12.29
CA ALA A 116 -38.85 -12.19 -13.51
C ALA A 116 -38.24 -12.83 -14.78
N GLY A 117 -36.94 -13.18 -14.76
CA GLY A 117 -36.28 -13.92 -15.85
C GLY A 117 -34.79 -14.12 -15.60
N ASP A 118 -34.13 -14.86 -16.50
CA ASP A 118 -32.68 -15.01 -16.58
C ASP A 118 -32.16 -14.13 -17.72
N LEU A 119 -31.10 -13.37 -17.48
CA LEU A 119 -30.38 -12.59 -18.48
C LEU A 119 -28.94 -13.08 -18.61
N LEU A 120 -28.42 -13.03 -19.84
CA LEU A 120 -27.01 -13.30 -20.10
C LEU A 120 -26.13 -12.29 -19.35
N SER A 121 -25.25 -12.77 -18.47
CA SER A 121 -24.40 -11.94 -17.61
C SER A 121 -22.96 -11.84 -18.14
N THR A 122 -22.40 -12.96 -18.60
CA THR A 122 -21.04 -13.02 -19.18
C THR A 122 -21.02 -14.02 -20.33
N ILE A 123 -20.17 -13.79 -21.33
CA ILE A 123 -19.87 -14.75 -22.41
C ILE A 123 -18.51 -15.39 -22.13
N ALA A 124 -18.41 -16.70 -22.35
CA ALA A 124 -17.15 -17.42 -22.31
C ALA A 124 -16.23 -17.05 -23.48
N ASN A 125 -14.94 -16.86 -23.21
CA ASN A 125 -13.92 -17.08 -24.21
C ASN A 125 -13.23 -18.41 -23.91
N THR A 126 -13.46 -19.41 -24.75
CA THR A 126 -12.89 -20.76 -24.58
C THR A 126 -11.47 -20.88 -25.12
N ALA A 127 -10.95 -19.85 -25.80
CA ALA A 127 -9.61 -19.80 -26.37
C ALA A 127 -8.58 -19.10 -25.47
N VAL A 128 -9.00 -18.64 -24.28
CA VAL A 128 -8.10 -18.01 -23.31
C VAL A 128 -7.03 -19.02 -22.87
N THR A 129 -5.78 -18.57 -22.92
CA THR A 129 -4.59 -19.35 -22.56
C THR A 129 -3.80 -18.66 -21.44
N TRP A 130 -2.71 -19.30 -21.01
CA TRP A 130 -1.77 -18.77 -20.03
C TRP A 130 -1.17 -17.45 -20.49
N GLU A 131 -1.11 -16.48 -19.57
CA GLU A 131 -0.16 -15.37 -19.69
C GLU A 131 1.23 -15.90 -19.35
N THR A 132 2.22 -15.60 -20.18
CA THR A 132 3.59 -16.13 -20.01
C THR A 132 4.58 -15.00 -19.76
N THR A 133 5.56 -15.23 -18.90
CA THR A 133 6.64 -14.28 -18.65
C THR A 133 7.97 -14.96 -18.93
N ASP A 134 8.69 -14.46 -19.93
CA ASP A 134 10.06 -14.84 -20.25
C ASP A 134 11.01 -13.90 -19.51
N ALA A 135 11.68 -14.42 -18.47
CA ALA A 135 12.63 -13.66 -17.66
C ALA A 135 14.07 -14.00 -18.03
N TYR A 136 14.82 -12.99 -18.47
CA TYR A 136 16.26 -13.03 -18.72
C TYR A 136 16.97 -12.23 -17.63
N ASP A 137 18.05 -12.79 -17.08
CA ASP A 137 18.91 -12.11 -16.11
C ASP A 137 20.37 -12.41 -16.45
N VAL A 138 21.20 -11.37 -16.44
CA VAL A 138 22.66 -11.48 -16.49
C VAL A 138 23.23 -10.66 -15.35
N GLY A 139 24.09 -11.25 -14.53
CA GLY A 139 24.65 -10.57 -13.37
C GLY A 139 26.04 -11.03 -12.96
N ALA A 140 26.65 -10.22 -12.10
CA ALA A 140 27.92 -10.50 -11.46
C ALA A 140 27.76 -10.38 -9.94
N ASP A 141 28.14 -11.42 -9.23
CA ASP A 141 28.25 -11.43 -7.76
C ASP A 141 29.73 -11.26 -7.40
N PHE A 142 30.04 -10.42 -6.42
CA PHE A 142 31.42 -10.11 -6.06
C PHE A 142 31.63 -9.91 -4.55
N GLU A 143 32.86 -10.17 -4.12
CA GLU A 143 33.39 -9.87 -2.80
C GLU A 143 34.82 -9.32 -2.94
N LEU A 144 35.06 -8.13 -2.36
CA LEU A 144 36.30 -7.39 -2.47
C LEU A 144 36.86 -7.03 -1.09
N PHE A 145 38.19 -6.91 -1.03
CA PHE A 145 38.94 -6.46 0.15
C PHE A 145 38.61 -7.23 1.43
N GLU A 146 38.67 -8.56 1.37
CA GLU A 146 38.38 -9.51 2.45
C GLU A 146 36.93 -9.35 2.98
N GLY A 147 35.96 -9.24 2.08
CA GLY A 147 34.56 -9.12 2.45
C GLY A 147 34.14 -7.74 2.95
N ARG A 148 34.99 -6.72 2.78
CA ARG A 148 34.62 -5.33 3.13
C ARG A 148 33.60 -4.73 2.20
N ILE A 149 33.59 -5.13 0.93
CA ILE A 149 32.59 -4.74 -0.04
C ILE A 149 32.13 -6.00 -0.75
N SER A 150 30.85 -6.33 -0.64
CA SER A 150 30.24 -7.44 -1.38
C SER A 150 28.96 -6.97 -2.03
N GLY A 151 28.50 -7.66 -3.05
CA GLY A 151 27.31 -7.25 -3.75
C GLY A 151 27.07 -7.99 -5.04
N THR A 152 26.04 -7.53 -5.73
CA THR A 152 25.57 -8.05 -6.99
C THR A 152 25.16 -6.91 -7.89
N VAL A 153 25.52 -6.99 -9.16
CA VAL A 153 24.98 -6.13 -10.21
C VAL A 153 24.35 -7.05 -11.25
N SER A 154 23.06 -6.88 -11.53
CA SER A 154 22.33 -7.59 -12.57
C SER A 154 21.63 -6.63 -13.52
N TYR A 155 21.45 -7.09 -14.75
CA TYR A 155 20.55 -6.51 -15.73
C TYR A 155 19.50 -7.57 -16.08
N TYR A 156 18.23 -7.19 -16.00
CA TYR A 156 17.11 -8.08 -16.30
C TYR A 156 16.28 -7.56 -17.47
N VAL A 157 15.63 -8.50 -18.15
CA VAL A 157 14.56 -8.25 -19.12
C VAL A 157 13.46 -9.26 -18.84
N GLN A 158 12.24 -8.78 -18.67
CA GLN A 158 11.03 -9.59 -18.49
C GLN A 158 10.07 -9.26 -19.62
N ASP A 159 9.82 -10.23 -20.49
CA ASP A 159 8.82 -10.14 -21.55
C ASP A 159 7.56 -10.87 -21.09
N VAL A 160 6.52 -10.11 -20.75
CA VAL A 160 5.19 -10.65 -20.47
C VAL A 160 4.44 -10.73 -21.80
N ARG A 161 3.93 -11.91 -22.13
CA ARG A 161 3.20 -12.20 -23.36
C ARG A 161 1.82 -12.74 -23.07
N ASP A 162 0.90 -12.45 -23.98
CA ASP A 162 -0.47 -12.93 -23.94
C ASP A 162 -1.14 -12.54 -22.61
N MET A 163 -0.95 -11.28 -22.21
CA MET A 163 -1.53 -10.75 -20.97
C MET A 163 -3.04 -10.89 -20.95
N LEU A 164 -3.55 -11.33 -19.80
CA LEU A 164 -4.95 -11.60 -19.60
C LEU A 164 -5.68 -10.33 -19.15
N PHE A 165 -6.56 -9.79 -19.99
CA PHE A 165 -7.40 -8.64 -19.64
C PHE A 165 -8.86 -8.88 -19.98
N GLN A 166 -9.72 -8.12 -19.30
CA GLN A 166 -11.12 -7.98 -19.68
C GLN A 166 -11.25 -6.90 -20.75
N VAL A 167 -11.53 -7.31 -21.98
CA VAL A 167 -11.76 -6.38 -23.09
C VAL A 167 -13.24 -6.07 -23.25
N PRO A 168 -13.61 -4.81 -23.51
CA PRO A 168 -14.99 -4.44 -23.77
C PRO A 168 -15.46 -5.09 -25.07
N ILE A 169 -16.68 -5.63 -25.06
CA ILE A 169 -17.32 -6.15 -26.27
C ILE A 169 -18.37 -5.16 -26.77
N PRO A 170 -18.65 -5.12 -28.09
CA PRO A 170 -19.65 -4.19 -28.64
C PRO A 170 -21.02 -4.37 -27.97
N GLN A 171 -21.72 -3.26 -27.70
CA GLN A 171 -23.08 -3.30 -27.14
C GLN A 171 -24.08 -4.05 -28.05
N SER A 172 -23.80 -4.13 -29.36
CA SER A 172 -24.57 -4.94 -30.32
C SER A 172 -24.55 -6.45 -30.02
N SER A 173 -23.64 -6.92 -29.15
CA SER A 173 -23.59 -8.32 -28.68
C SER A 173 -24.82 -8.73 -27.85
N GLY A 174 -25.64 -7.78 -27.38
CA GLY A 174 -26.88 -8.05 -26.67
C GLY A 174 -26.71 -8.42 -25.20
N ILE A 175 -25.51 -8.30 -24.63
CA ILE A 175 -25.31 -8.43 -23.18
C ILE A 175 -25.79 -7.17 -22.47
N PHE A 176 -26.79 -7.32 -21.60
CA PHE A 176 -27.42 -6.21 -20.88
C PHE A 176 -26.65 -5.88 -19.59
N ASN A 177 -25.39 -5.47 -19.75
CA ASN A 177 -24.56 -4.87 -18.71
C ASN A 177 -24.09 -3.50 -19.23
N SER A 178 -24.01 -2.49 -18.36
CA SER A 178 -23.55 -1.14 -18.72
C SER A 178 -22.12 -1.09 -19.27
N ASN A 179 -21.34 -2.16 -19.11
CA ASN A 179 -20.02 -2.31 -19.72
C ASN A 179 -19.69 -3.81 -19.92
N PRO A 180 -20.17 -4.46 -20.99
CA PRO A 180 -19.94 -5.89 -21.17
C PRO A 180 -18.48 -6.12 -21.56
N THR A 181 -17.82 -7.06 -20.88
CA THR A 181 -16.42 -7.41 -21.14
C THR A 181 -16.24 -8.92 -21.26
N ILE A 182 -15.20 -9.35 -21.97
CA ILE A 182 -14.79 -10.75 -22.08
C ILE A 182 -13.30 -10.87 -21.74
N TRP A 183 -12.89 -11.98 -21.13
CA TRP A 183 -11.46 -12.25 -20.91
C TRP A 183 -10.80 -12.66 -22.23
N ASP A 184 -9.64 -12.10 -22.51
CA ASP A 184 -8.85 -12.45 -23.70
C ASP A 184 -7.35 -12.15 -23.48
N ASN A 185 -6.49 -12.76 -24.30
CA ASN A 185 -5.04 -12.58 -24.30
C ASN A 185 -4.66 -11.40 -25.22
N VAL A 186 -4.58 -10.19 -24.69
CA VAL A 186 -4.70 -8.95 -25.48
C VAL A 186 -3.54 -7.98 -25.37
N GLY A 187 -2.45 -8.34 -24.71
CA GLY A 187 -1.27 -7.49 -24.73
C GLY A 187 0.03 -8.18 -24.41
N ASP A 188 1.12 -7.58 -24.88
CA ASP A 188 2.47 -7.92 -24.50
C ASP A 188 3.14 -6.69 -23.87
N MET A 189 4.01 -6.93 -22.90
CA MET A 189 4.70 -5.89 -22.14
C MET A 189 6.13 -6.33 -21.86
N GLN A 190 7.05 -5.37 -21.88
CA GLN A 190 8.43 -5.57 -21.48
C GLN A 190 8.77 -4.70 -20.28
N ASN A 191 9.47 -5.30 -19.32
CA ASN A 191 10.12 -4.62 -18.22
C ASN A 191 11.62 -4.91 -18.25
N ARG A 192 12.46 -3.90 -18.20
CA ARG A 192 13.92 -4.08 -18.19
C ARG A 192 14.60 -3.10 -17.26
N GLY A 193 15.73 -3.50 -16.70
CA GLY A 193 16.38 -2.66 -15.71
C GLY A 193 17.65 -3.22 -15.11
N TRP A 194 18.36 -2.34 -14.41
CA TRP A 194 19.50 -2.68 -13.59
C TRP A 194 19.06 -2.91 -12.16
N GLU A 195 19.65 -3.90 -11.51
CA GLU A 195 19.55 -4.14 -10.07
C GLU A 195 20.95 -4.16 -9.49
N VAL A 196 21.15 -3.39 -8.43
CA VAL A 196 22.42 -3.27 -7.71
C VAL A 196 22.15 -3.50 -6.24
N GLU A 197 22.83 -4.49 -5.68
CA GLU A 197 22.94 -4.68 -4.23
C GLU A 197 24.40 -4.49 -3.82
N LEU A 198 24.63 -3.69 -2.79
CA LEU A 198 25.95 -3.46 -2.22
C LEU A 198 25.89 -3.55 -0.70
N ASN A 199 26.74 -4.38 -0.12
CA ASN A 199 26.95 -4.51 1.31
C ASN A 199 28.38 -4.08 1.64
N THR A 200 28.52 -3.25 2.67
CA THR A 200 29.80 -2.66 3.06
C THR A 200 30.07 -2.79 4.55
N VAL A 201 31.33 -3.07 4.88
CA VAL A 201 31.88 -3.02 6.24
C VAL A 201 32.74 -1.77 6.35
N ASN A 202 32.11 -0.64 6.63
CA ASN A 202 32.79 0.65 6.66
C ASN A 202 33.81 0.69 7.80
N ILE A 203 33.37 0.36 9.02
CA ILE A 203 34.22 0.29 10.21
C ILE A 203 33.95 -1.02 10.95
N ASP A 204 35.02 -1.73 11.31
CA ASP A 204 34.98 -2.89 12.20
C ASP A 204 36.25 -2.88 13.04
N ARG A 205 36.27 -2.05 14.09
CA ARG A 205 37.47 -1.83 14.92
C ARG A 205 37.10 -1.63 16.39
N GLY A 206 37.73 -2.42 17.25
CA GLY A 206 37.55 -2.34 18.70
C GLY A 206 36.10 -2.63 19.10
N ASN A 207 35.43 -1.65 19.72
CA ASN A 207 34.05 -1.77 20.19
C ASN A 207 33.03 -1.13 19.24
N PHE A 208 33.44 -0.61 18.08
CA PHE A 208 32.56 0.08 17.15
C PHE A 208 32.52 -0.62 15.79
N GLN A 209 31.30 -0.84 15.29
CA GLN A 209 31.05 -1.40 13.98
C GLN A 209 30.06 -0.50 13.23
N TRP A 210 30.34 -0.25 11.95
CA TRP A 210 29.43 0.42 11.03
C TRP A 210 29.38 -0.39 9.74
N ARG A 211 28.17 -0.85 9.41
CA ARG A 211 27.87 -1.57 8.17
C ARG A 211 26.76 -0.82 7.44
N MET A 212 26.78 -0.88 6.11
CA MET A 212 25.77 -0.28 5.26
C MET A 212 25.42 -1.24 4.13
N GLY A 213 24.12 -1.45 3.91
CA GLY A 213 23.58 -2.15 2.75
C GLY A 213 22.81 -1.18 1.87
N ILE A 214 22.95 -1.31 0.55
CA ILE A 214 22.28 -0.50 -0.46
C ILE A 214 21.62 -1.47 -1.44
N ASN A 215 20.37 -1.22 -1.78
CA ASN A 215 19.73 -1.77 -2.96
C ASN A 215 19.25 -0.61 -3.84
N PHE A 216 19.40 -0.76 -5.14
CA PHE A 216 18.95 0.18 -6.15
C PHE A 216 18.49 -0.59 -7.36
N ALA A 217 17.33 -0.22 -7.90
CA ALA A 217 16.79 -0.79 -9.10
C ALA A 217 16.28 0.32 -10.03
N THR A 218 16.43 0.10 -11.33
CA THR A 218 15.72 0.86 -12.37
C THR A 218 14.70 -0.06 -13.03
N ASN A 219 13.61 0.50 -13.55
CA ASN A 219 12.65 -0.27 -14.34
C ASN A 219 12.12 0.62 -15.46
N GLU A 220 12.40 0.22 -16.70
CA GLU A 220 11.78 0.77 -17.90
C GLU A 220 10.66 -0.18 -18.32
N ASN A 221 9.47 0.37 -18.51
CA ASN A 221 8.29 -0.38 -18.90
C ASN A 221 7.85 0.05 -20.31
N GLN A 222 7.48 -0.92 -21.14
CA GLN A 222 6.97 -0.66 -22.48
C GLN A 222 5.91 -1.68 -22.83
N VAL A 223 4.78 -1.23 -23.38
CA VAL A 223 3.79 -2.12 -24.00
C VAL A 223 4.23 -2.42 -25.43
N THR A 224 4.43 -3.68 -25.74
CA THR A 224 4.98 -4.13 -27.03
C THR A 224 3.92 -4.63 -28.00
N ARG A 225 2.72 -4.95 -27.49
CA ARG A 225 1.56 -5.28 -28.31
C ARG A 225 0.28 -5.00 -27.55
N LEU A 226 -0.75 -4.52 -28.24
CA LEU A 226 -2.14 -4.58 -27.78
C LEU A 226 -3.02 -5.18 -28.89
N ALA A 227 -4.04 -5.97 -28.52
CA ALA A 227 -4.94 -6.57 -29.50
C ALA A 227 -5.96 -5.56 -30.03
N GLY A 228 -5.99 -5.37 -31.35
CA GLY A 228 -6.82 -4.42 -32.08
C GLY A 228 -5.96 -3.42 -32.85
N GLU A 229 -6.36 -3.08 -34.08
CA GLU A 229 -5.70 -2.03 -34.87
C GLU A 229 -5.87 -0.68 -34.14
N ASP A 230 -4.78 0.03 -33.87
CA ASP A 230 -4.74 1.25 -33.04
C ASP A 230 -5.32 1.09 -31.62
N ALA A 231 -5.21 -0.11 -31.04
CA ALA A 231 -5.73 -0.38 -29.70
C ALA A 231 -4.99 0.45 -28.62
N GLU A 232 -5.71 1.39 -28.04
CA GLU A 232 -5.34 2.04 -26.79
C GLU A 232 -6.31 1.58 -25.69
N ILE A 233 -5.77 1.17 -24.53
CA ILE A 233 -6.60 1.00 -23.34
C ILE A 233 -6.65 2.36 -22.66
N VAL A 234 -7.81 2.99 -22.74
CA VAL A 234 -8.01 4.35 -22.23
C VAL A 234 -8.88 4.31 -20.98
N ASN A 235 -8.28 4.56 -19.82
CA ASN A 235 -9.05 4.82 -18.60
C ASN A 235 -9.17 6.33 -18.41
N VAL A 236 -9.89 6.94 -19.34
CA VAL A 236 -10.11 8.38 -19.29
C VAL A 236 -10.93 8.74 -18.05
N ASN A 237 -11.99 7.97 -17.79
CA ASN A 237 -13.05 8.27 -16.83
C ASN A 237 -12.63 8.54 -15.37
N ASN A 238 -11.37 8.34 -14.99
CA ASN A 238 -10.92 8.61 -13.63
C ASN A 238 -9.60 9.38 -13.48
N ASN A 239 -8.70 9.45 -14.48
CA ASN A 239 -7.35 10.05 -14.31
C ASN A 239 -6.57 10.39 -15.58
N GLY A 240 -7.15 10.25 -16.78
CA GLY A 240 -6.43 10.47 -18.04
C GLY A 240 -5.28 9.48 -18.28
N LEU A 241 -5.35 8.26 -17.74
CA LEU A 241 -4.34 7.24 -17.97
C LEU A 241 -4.60 6.52 -19.29
N VAL A 242 -3.55 6.38 -20.09
CA VAL A 242 -3.58 5.71 -21.39
C VAL A 242 -2.47 4.67 -21.44
N THR A 243 -2.79 3.54 -22.03
CA THR A 243 -1.85 2.48 -22.36
C THR A 243 -1.92 2.25 -23.86
N ARG A 244 -0.78 2.43 -24.55
CA ARG A 244 -0.64 2.29 -26.00
C ARG A 244 0.64 1.50 -26.32
N GLU A 245 0.60 0.73 -27.40
CA GLU A 245 1.79 0.09 -27.96
C GLU A 245 2.92 1.10 -28.25
N GLY A 246 4.14 0.75 -27.86
CA GLY A 246 5.33 1.59 -27.96
C GLY A 246 5.59 2.47 -26.74
N ASP A 247 4.57 2.75 -25.92
CA ASP A 247 4.66 3.59 -24.72
C ASP A 247 4.66 2.75 -23.43
N GLN A 248 4.98 3.39 -22.29
CA GLN A 248 4.84 2.77 -20.98
C GLN A 248 3.36 2.56 -20.61
N VAL A 249 3.08 1.57 -19.76
CA VAL A 249 1.73 1.38 -19.22
C VAL A 249 1.32 2.57 -18.36
N GLY A 250 0.12 3.10 -18.60
CA GLY A 250 -0.44 4.19 -17.81
C GLY A 250 0.39 5.48 -17.87
N PHE A 251 0.59 6.03 -19.08
CA PHE A 251 1.03 7.40 -19.26
C PHE A 251 -0.15 8.38 -19.18
N PHE A 252 0.12 9.65 -18.86
CA PHE A 252 -0.94 10.66 -18.73
C PHE A 252 -1.26 11.35 -20.06
N ARG A 253 -2.52 11.25 -20.50
CA ARG A 253 -3.12 12.07 -21.55
C ARG A 253 -4.06 13.09 -20.92
N LEU A 254 -3.62 14.35 -20.88
CA LEU A 254 -4.31 15.43 -20.16
C LEU A 254 -4.26 16.72 -20.99
N ALA A 255 -5.24 17.60 -20.79
CA ALA A 255 -5.13 18.97 -21.29
C ALA A 255 -4.01 19.71 -20.54
N ARG A 256 -3.37 20.68 -21.20
CA ARG A 256 -2.31 21.49 -20.57
C ARG A 256 -2.92 22.72 -19.95
N TYR A 257 -2.81 22.84 -18.62
CA TYR A 257 -3.35 23.96 -17.87
C TYR A 257 -2.55 25.24 -18.15
N ALA A 258 -3.25 26.34 -18.40
CA ALA A 258 -2.67 27.62 -18.81
C ALA A 258 -3.01 28.80 -17.88
N GLY A 259 -3.50 28.52 -16.67
CA GLY A 259 -3.81 29.54 -15.66
C GLY A 259 -5.29 29.89 -15.58
N ILE A 260 -5.57 31.05 -15.00
CA ILE A 260 -6.92 31.60 -14.81
C ILE A 260 -7.12 32.79 -15.75
N HIS A 261 -8.29 32.86 -16.40
CA HIS A 261 -8.65 33.99 -17.24
C HIS A 261 -8.81 35.26 -16.37
N PRO A 262 -8.03 36.32 -16.61
CA PRO A 262 -7.91 37.45 -15.69
C PRO A 262 -9.22 38.22 -15.50
N GLU A 263 -10.05 38.32 -16.54
CA GLU A 263 -11.33 39.05 -16.49
C GLU A 263 -12.52 38.16 -16.12
N GLY A 264 -12.39 36.84 -16.28
CA GLY A 264 -13.52 35.90 -16.23
C GLY A 264 -13.43 34.89 -15.08
N GLY A 265 -12.28 34.75 -14.45
CA GLY A 265 -12.08 33.86 -13.30
C GLY A 265 -12.25 32.37 -13.59
N TYR A 266 -12.21 31.94 -14.85
CA TYR A 266 -12.30 30.54 -15.25
C TYR A 266 -10.95 29.99 -15.73
N GLU A 267 -10.78 28.67 -15.68
CA GLU A 267 -9.52 28.01 -16.05
C GLU A 267 -9.29 28.04 -17.56
N LEU A 268 -8.04 28.19 -17.98
CA LEU A 268 -7.61 28.15 -19.37
C LEU A 268 -6.77 26.89 -19.64
N ILE A 269 -6.82 26.39 -20.86
CA ILE A 269 -5.96 25.32 -21.38
C ILE A 269 -5.35 25.70 -22.72
N GLU A 270 -4.25 25.05 -23.10
CA GLU A 270 -3.72 25.14 -24.47
C GLU A 270 -4.68 24.49 -25.47
N GLU A 271 -4.94 25.19 -26.58
CA GLU A 271 -5.68 24.65 -27.71
C GLU A 271 -4.81 23.69 -28.52
N MET A 272 -5.35 22.51 -28.81
CA MET A 272 -4.80 21.58 -29.79
C MET A 272 -5.28 21.89 -31.21
N ASP A 273 -4.38 21.72 -32.19
CA ASP A 273 -4.69 21.67 -33.61
C ASP A 273 -5.49 20.40 -33.96
N LEU A 274 -6.81 20.54 -34.01
CA LEU A 274 -7.73 19.42 -34.30
C LEU A 274 -7.70 19.00 -35.77
N GLU A 275 -7.34 19.90 -36.69
CA GLU A 275 -7.23 19.58 -38.12
C GLU A 275 -6.00 18.71 -38.35
N LEU A 276 -4.84 19.10 -37.81
CA LEU A 276 -3.63 18.30 -37.85
C LEU A 276 -3.83 16.94 -37.18
N PHE A 277 -4.52 16.89 -36.04
CA PHE A 277 -4.85 15.63 -35.36
C PHE A 277 -5.72 14.72 -36.24
N ALA A 278 -6.71 15.26 -36.96
CA ALA A 278 -7.56 14.48 -37.86
C ALA A 278 -6.78 13.95 -39.08
N GLU A 279 -5.76 14.65 -39.55
CA GLU A 279 -4.94 14.25 -40.70
C GLU A 279 -3.80 13.28 -40.33
N THR A 280 -3.17 13.46 -39.17
CA THR A 280 -1.91 12.79 -38.81
C THR A 280 -1.97 11.96 -37.54
N GLY A 281 -2.97 12.18 -36.68
CA GLY A 281 -3.03 11.64 -35.33
C GLY A 281 -2.13 12.37 -34.31
N GLU A 282 -1.36 13.38 -34.73
CA GLU A 282 -0.47 14.13 -33.84
C GLU A 282 -1.21 15.15 -32.99
N ARG A 283 -0.86 15.23 -31.70
CA ARG A 283 -1.45 16.14 -30.71
C ARG A 283 -0.54 17.35 -30.51
N VAL A 284 -0.70 18.39 -31.32
CA VAL A 284 0.16 19.59 -31.31
C VAL A 284 -0.64 20.81 -30.85
N ALA A 285 -0.01 21.69 -30.07
CA ALA A 285 -0.65 22.92 -29.59
C ALA A 285 -0.62 24.00 -30.67
N THR A 286 -1.70 24.77 -30.83
CA THR A 286 -1.78 25.91 -31.76
C THR A 286 -1.03 27.13 -31.22
N GLY A 287 -0.80 27.18 -29.91
CA GLY A 287 -0.28 28.33 -29.17
C GLY A 287 -1.39 29.26 -28.61
N ASN A 288 -2.65 29.00 -28.95
CA ASN A 288 -3.79 29.73 -28.39
C ASN A 288 -4.21 29.14 -27.04
N LEU A 289 -4.88 29.97 -26.24
CA LEU A 289 -5.47 29.57 -24.96
C LEU A 289 -6.98 29.62 -25.07
N ILE A 290 -7.64 28.53 -24.69
CA ILE A 290 -9.10 28.40 -24.71
C ILE A 290 -9.63 28.10 -23.31
N PRO A 291 -10.90 28.42 -23.01
CA PRO A 291 -11.48 28.07 -21.73
C PRO A 291 -11.51 26.55 -21.52
N ALA A 292 -11.21 26.09 -20.30
CA ALA A 292 -11.21 24.67 -19.91
C ALA A 292 -12.63 24.10 -19.74
N THR A 293 -13.52 24.37 -20.70
CA THR A 293 -14.90 23.89 -20.67
C THR A 293 -14.92 22.35 -20.71
N ARG A 294 -16.03 21.75 -20.30
CA ARG A 294 -16.24 20.29 -20.39
C ARG A 294 -16.04 19.76 -21.81
N ALA A 295 -16.42 20.52 -22.83
CA ALA A 295 -16.21 20.14 -24.23
C ALA A 295 -14.71 20.19 -24.57
N ASN A 296 -14.04 21.29 -24.25
CA ASN A 296 -12.64 21.49 -24.60
C ASN A 296 -11.71 20.50 -23.87
N LEU A 297 -12.00 20.17 -22.61
CA LEU A 297 -11.26 19.16 -21.86
C LEU A 297 -11.36 17.77 -22.49
N SER A 298 -12.43 17.46 -23.25
CA SER A 298 -12.58 16.17 -23.91
C SER A 298 -11.88 16.06 -25.26
N THR A 299 -11.55 17.19 -25.89
CA THR A 299 -10.99 17.23 -27.26
C THR A 299 -9.53 17.69 -27.32
N HIS A 300 -9.12 18.64 -26.48
CA HIS A 300 -7.77 19.23 -26.53
C HIS A 300 -6.82 18.59 -25.48
N LEU A 301 -6.48 17.32 -25.70
CA LEU A 301 -5.66 16.48 -24.80
C LEU A 301 -4.28 16.16 -25.37
N PHE A 302 -3.22 16.29 -24.57
CA PHE A 302 -1.85 16.02 -25.02
C PHE A 302 -1.31 14.73 -24.41
N ASP A 303 -0.52 13.98 -25.18
CA ASP A 303 0.17 12.78 -24.72
C ASP A 303 1.42 13.19 -23.93
N ASN A 304 1.49 12.81 -22.65
CA ASN A 304 2.66 12.98 -21.80
C ASN A 304 3.32 11.61 -21.61
N THR A 305 3.89 11.04 -22.67
CA THR A 305 4.48 9.70 -22.66
C THR A 305 5.69 9.59 -21.73
N ASP A 306 6.33 10.72 -21.40
CA ASP A 306 7.40 10.87 -20.39
C ASP A 306 6.88 10.94 -18.95
N ARG A 307 5.56 11.08 -18.76
CA ARG A 307 4.90 11.16 -17.45
C ARG A 307 4.04 9.92 -17.24
N GLY A 308 4.65 8.88 -16.67
CA GLY A 308 3.95 7.66 -16.31
C GLY A 308 3.69 7.52 -14.81
N SER A 309 2.71 6.69 -14.46
CA SER A 309 2.39 6.37 -13.07
C SER A 309 3.41 5.44 -12.38
N LEU A 310 4.27 4.76 -13.14
CA LEU A 310 5.23 3.78 -12.65
C LEU A 310 6.59 4.40 -12.30
N PRO A 311 7.18 4.10 -11.12
CA PRO A 311 8.54 4.53 -10.81
C PRO A 311 9.57 3.97 -11.78
N THR A 312 10.47 4.82 -12.26
CA THR A 312 11.57 4.41 -13.15
C THR A 312 12.82 4.03 -12.37
N PHE A 313 12.92 4.44 -11.11
CA PHE A 313 13.94 4.01 -10.17
C PHE A 313 13.41 3.93 -8.74
N PHE A 314 13.95 2.98 -7.97
CA PHE A 314 13.61 2.79 -6.57
C PHE A 314 14.70 2.02 -5.85
N GLY A 315 14.68 2.08 -4.53
CA GLY A 315 15.64 1.34 -3.72
C GLY A 315 15.61 1.76 -2.28
N GLY A 316 16.71 1.48 -1.60
CA GLY A 316 16.87 1.81 -0.22
C GLY A 316 18.26 1.50 0.28
N PHE A 317 18.56 2.06 1.44
CA PHE A 317 19.78 1.74 2.12
C PHE A 317 19.51 1.56 3.60
N ASN A 318 20.17 0.55 4.16
CA ASN A 318 20.21 0.29 5.59
C ASN A 318 21.57 0.74 6.13
N ASN A 319 21.58 1.32 7.32
CA ASN A 319 22.78 1.62 8.07
C ASN A 319 22.68 0.96 9.43
N SER A 320 23.70 0.21 9.82
CA SER A 320 23.79 -0.45 11.11
C SER A 320 25.06 0.01 11.83
N PHE A 321 24.88 0.58 13.01
CA PHE A 321 25.94 1.00 13.92
C PHE A 321 25.85 0.18 15.20
N THR A 322 26.95 -0.41 15.63
CA THR A 322 27.05 -1.08 16.93
C THR A 322 28.17 -0.45 17.72
N TYR A 323 27.91 -0.05 18.96
CA TYR A 323 28.91 0.41 19.90
C TYR A 323 28.76 -0.33 21.23
N LYS A 324 29.68 -1.24 21.53
CA LYS A 324 29.58 -2.16 22.68
C LYS A 324 28.21 -2.88 22.68
N ASN A 325 27.40 -2.61 23.69
CA ASN A 325 26.08 -3.20 23.87
C ASN A 325 24.96 -2.43 23.15
N PHE A 326 25.26 -1.26 22.58
CA PHE A 326 24.29 -0.44 21.85
C PHE A 326 24.30 -0.79 20.36
N SER A 327 23.13 -0.83 19.74
CA SER A 327 22.97 -0.95 18.29
C SER A 327 21.96 0.08 17.80
N LEU A 328 22.22 0.69 16.66
CA LEU A 328 21.32 1.58 15.95
C LEU A 328 21.22 1.11 14.50
N SER A 329 20.01 0.96 13.98
CA SER A 329 19.72 0.60 12.60
C SER A 329 18.80 1.64 11.99
N ALA A 330 19.12 2.15 10.81
CA ALA A 330 18.27 3.05 10.05
C ALA A 330 17.99 2.45 8.67
N LEU A 331 16.73 2.27 8.33
CA LEU A 331 16.25 1.83 7.02
C LEU A 331 15.60 3.02 6.30
N ILE A 332 16.19 3.41 5.18
CA ILE A 332 15.69 4.47 4.32
C ILE A 332 15.35 3.85 2.97
N SER A 333 14.21 4.22 2.39
CA SER A 333 13.82 3.84 1.03
C SER A 333 13.58 5.09 0.20
N PHE A 334 13.75 4.98 -1.10
CA PHE A 334 13.39 6.02 -2.05
C PHE A 334 12.74 5.42 -3.30
N SER A 335 11.98 6.25 -4.00
CA SER A 335 11.33 5.93 -5.26
C SER A 335 11.16 7.22 -6.06
N GLY A 336 11.23 7.14 -7.38
CA GLY A 336 10.98 8.30 -8.23
C GLY A 336 10.94 8.00 -9.71
N GLY A 337 10.79 9.09 -10.47
CA GLY A 337 10.60 9.10 -11.92
C GLY A 337 9.15 8.92 -12.37
N ASN A 338 8.23 8.70 -11.42
CA ASN A 338 6.80 8.63 -11.69
C ASN A 338 6.06 9.93 -11.42
N TYR A 339 4.86 10.02 -11.97
CA TYR A 339 3.91 11.09 -11.72
C TYR A 339 2.63 10.55 -11.09
N ILE A 340 1.99 11.39 -10.29
CA ILE A 340 0.77 11.10 -9.55
C ILE A 340 -0.23 12.20 -9.88
N TYR A 341 -1.42 11.80 -10.32
CA TYR A 341 -2.54 12.72 -10.47
C TYR A 341 -3.29 12.87 -9.14
N ASP A 342 -3.22 14.05 -8.51
CA ASP A 342 -3.86 14.30 -7.21
C ASP A 342 -5.36 14.60 -7.36
N VAL A 343 -6.13 13.54 -7.63
CA VAL A 343 -7.61 13.57 -7.67
C VAL A 343 -8.22 14.13 -6.40
N ALA A 344 -7.58 13.90 -5.25
CA ALA A 344 -8.10 14.38 -3.97
C ALA A 344 -7.99 15.91 -3.88
N ARG A 345 -6.91 16.50 -4.41
CA ARG A 345 -6.77 17.95 -4.55
C ARG A 345 -7.77 18.51 -5.53
N GLU A 346 -7.83 17.98 -6.75
CA GLU A 346 -8.81 18.38 -7.77
C GLU A 346 -10.24 18.38 -7.20
N ASN A 347 -10.66 17.28 -6.55
CA ASN A 347 -12.00 17.15 -6.00
C ASN A 347 -12.35 18.12 -4.85
N SER A 348 -11.34 18.73 -4.24
CA SER A 348 -11.49 19.65 -3.10
C SER A 348 -11.38 21.13 -3.48
N VAL A 349 -11.00 21.42 -4.73
CA VAL A 349 -10.96 22.79 -5.27
C VAL A 349 -12.35 23.28 -5.68
N TYR A 350 -13.19 22.39 -6.21
CA TYR A 350 -14.42 22.80 -6.89
C TYR A 350 -15.70 22.67 -6.04
N VAL A 351 -16.61 23.64 -6.23
CA VAL A 351 -17.87 23.75 -5.50
C VAL A 351 -18.97 22.88 -6.12
N ASN A 352 -18.90 21.55 -5.93
CA ASN A 352 -19.89 20.61 -6.50
C ASN A 352 -20.85 19.99 -5.46
N SER A 353 -20.62 20.23 -4.17
CA SER A 353 -21.45 19.76 -3.04
C SER A 353 -21.02 20.45 -1.74
N ALA A 354 -21.76 20.28 -0.64
CA ALA A 354 -21.36 20.77 0.68
C ALA A 354 -20.16 19.96 1.22
N LYS A 355 -18.96 20.26 0.74
CA LYS A 355 -17.69 19.68 1.16
C LYS A 355 -16.83 20.77 1.80
N PRO A 356 -15.98 20.42 2.79
CA PRO A 356 -14.96 21.33 3.28
C PRO A 356 -13.97 21.65 2.16
N TYR A 357 -13.65 22.94 1.98
CA TYR A 357 -12.58 23.38 1.08
C TYR A 357 -11.20 23.12 1.71
N ARG A 358 -10.19 23.02 0.86
CA ARG A 358 -8.80 23.14 1.30
C ARG A 358 -8.53 24.58 1.75
N GLU A 359 -7.71 24.70 2.78
CA GLU A 359 -7.25 25.98 3.31
C GLU A 359 -6.54 26.81 2.23
N GLU A 360 -5.78 26.17 1.33
CA GLU A 360 -5.03 26.83 0.25
C GLU A 360 -5.87 27.65 -0.73
N ILE A 361 -7.16 27.34 -0.85
CA ILE A 361 -8.09 28.07 -1.73
C ILE A 361 -8.51 29.38 -1.07
N VAL A 362 -8.63 29.40 0.26
CA VAL A 362 -9.20 30.51 1.00
C VAL A 362 -8.31 31.74 0.86
N GLY A 363 -8.79 32.74 0.12
CA GLY A 363 -8.05 33.97 -0.16
C GLY A 363 -7.11 33.91 -1.38
N ASN A 364 -7.09 32.80 -2.12
CA ASN A 364 -6.29 32.62 -3.35
C ASN A 364 -7.16 32.16 -4.55
N TYR A 365 -8.46 32.46 -4.50
CA TYR A 365 -9.38 32.27 -5.61
C TYR A 365 -9.75 33.61 -6.24
N TRP A 366 -10.04 33.59 -7.55
CA TRP A 366 -10.41 34.78 -8.29
C TRP A 366 -11.71 35.38 -7.75
N GLN A 367 -11.72 36.69 -7.48
CA GLN A 367 -12.89 37.41 -6.96
C GLN A 367 -13.32 38.55 -7.88
N ASN A 368 -12.37 39.24 -8.50
CA ASN A 368 -12.63 40.39 -9.35
C ASN A 368 -11.75 40.37 -10.60
N PRO A 369 -12.18 41.03 -11.70
CA PRO A 369 -11.37 41.19 -12.89
C PRO A 369 -10.00 41.80 -12.59
N GLY A 370 -8.95 41.16 -13.09
CA GLY A 370 -7.54 41.53 -12.89
C GLY A 370 -6.86 40.91 -11.66
N ASP A 371 -7.57 40.08 -10.88
CA ASP A 371 -6.97 39.34 -9.76
C ASP A 371 -5.92 38.32 -10.25
N ASP A 372 -4.73 38.34 -9.64
CA ASP A 372 -3.72 37.29 -9.77
C ASP A 372 -4.05 36.17 -8.78
N ALA A 373 -4.88 35.22 -9.22
CA ALA A 373 -5.37 34.12 -8.40
C ALA A 373 -4.93 32.75 -8.96
N GLU A 374 -4.54 31.85 -8.06
CA GLU A 374 -4.18 30.48 -8.43
C GLU A 374 -5.42 29.60 -8.71
N PHE A 375 -6.54 29.90 -8.07
CA PHE A 375 -7.79 29.13 -8.19
C PHE A 375 -8.88 29.92 -8.93
N PRO A 376 -9.74 29.25 -9.71
CA PRO A 376 -10.85 29.92 -10.38
C PRO A 376 -11.86 30.46 -9.38
N ALA A 377 -12.76 31.32 -9.87
CA ALA A 377 -13.85 31.86 -9.08
C ALA A 377 -14.67 30.72 -8.45
N LEU A 378 -15.09 30.88 -7.19
CA LEU A 378 -15.90 29.86 -6.53
C LEU A 378 -17.33 29.88 -7.10
N SER A 379 -17.60 28.97 -8.05
CA SER A 379 -18.91 28.84 -8.68
C SER A 379 -19.53 27.46 -8.49
N TRP A 380 -20.82 27.44 -8.14
CA TRP A 380 -21.59 26.20 -7.96
C TRP A 380 -21.63 25.38 -9.26
N ASN A 381 -21.28 24.09 -9.16
CA ASN A 381 -21.25 23.17 -10.29
C ASN A 381 -20.29 23.61 -11.43
N GLN A 382 -19.27 24.41 -11.09
CA GLN A 382 -18.21 24.90 -11.99
C GLN A 382 -18.78 25.54 -13.26
N ARG A 383 -19.67 26.51 -13.06
CA ARG A 383 -20.36 27.24 -14.13
C ARG A 383 -19.87 28.67 -14.19
N TYR A 384 -19.33 29.09 -15.31
CA TYR A 384 -18.74 30.42 -15.50
C TYR A 384 -19.32 31.08 -16.73
N ASP A 385 -19.32 32.40 -16.72
CA ASP A 385 -19.61 33.19 -17.91
C ASP A 385 -18.31 33.33 -18.70
N VAL A 386 -18.30 32.79 -19.92
CA VAL A 386 -17.11 32.74 -20.78
C VAL A 386 -17.10 33.96 -21.69
N ILE A 387 -15.98 34.65 -21.74
CA ILE A 387 -15.75 35.79 -22.63
C ILE A 387 -15.12 35.25 -23.91
N ASN A 388 -15.84 35.34 -25.02
CA ASN A 388 -15.35 34.92 -26.33
C ASN A 388 -14.39 35.97 -26.92
N GLU A 389 -13.60 35.57 -27.92
CA GLU A 389 -12.65 36.48 -28.60
C GLU A 389 -13.31 37.71 -29.22
N ASP A 390 -14.57 37.58 -29.66
CA ASP A 390 -15.37 38.68 -30.22
C ASP A 390 -15.98 39.61 -29.16
N GLY A 391 -15.71 39.34 -27.88
CA GLY A 391 -16.22 40.09 -26.72
C GLY A 391 -17.64 39.73 -26.31
N THR A 392 -18.27 38.74 -26.95
CA THR A 392 -19.56 38.21 -26.50
C THR A 392 -19.39 37.36 -25.25
N ILE A 393 -20.44 37.31 -24.42
CA ILE A 393 -20.45 36.51 -23.18
C ILE A 393 -21.35 35.30 -23.40
N GLU A 394 -20.78 34.11 -23.26
CA GLU A 394 -21.54 32.86 -23.15
C GLU A 394 -21.79 32.58 -21.66
N GLU A 395 -23.03 32.73 -21.23
CA GLU A 395 -23.39 32.58 -19.81
C GLU A 395 -23.45 31.11 -19.39
N ASN A 396 -23.07 30.84 -18.13
CA ASN A 396 -23.37 29.57 -17.44
C ASN A 396 -22.76 28.31 -18.10
N VAL A 397 -21.57 28.44 -18.68
CA VAL A 397 -20.80 27.37 -19.33
C VAL A 397 -20.16 26.46 -18.29
N ARG A 398 -20.21 25.15 -18.51
CA ARG A 398 -19.77 24.14 -17.53
C ARG A 398 -18.33 23.66 -17.77
N PHE A 399 -17.52 23.67 -16.72
CA PHE A 399 -16.08 23.29 -16.75
C PHE A 399 -15.78 21.92 -16.12
N ASP A 400 -16.80 21.28 -15.53
CA ASP A 400 -16.76 20.02 -14.76
C ASP A 400 -15.81 18.91 -15.29
N PRO A 401 -14.55 18.84 -14.79
CA PRO A 401 -13.57 17.83 -15.17
C PRO A 401 -13.93 16.43 -14.60
N GLN A 402 -14.67 16.39 -13.50
CA GLN A 402 -15.09 15.15 -12.83
C GLN A 402 -16.12 14.37 -13.67
N ARG A 403 -16.97 15.08 -14.42
CA ARG A 403 -18.00 14.46 -15.29
C ARG A 403 -17.70 14.57 -16.78
N SER A 404 -16.70 15.34 -17.19
CA SER A 404 -16.12 15.21 -18.53
C SER A 404 -15.44 13.84 -18.66
N GLY A 405 -14.89 13.32 -17.55
CA GLY A 405 -13.99 12.17 -17.58
C GLY A 405 -12.60 12.56 -18.06
N HIS A 406 -12.29 13.85 -18.20
CA HIS A 406 -11.04 14.36 -18.74
C HIS A 406 -10.58 15.56 -17.91
N ALA A 407 -9.31 15.54 -17.51
CA ALA A 407 -8.74 16.55 -16.64
C ALA A 407 -7.50 17.22 -17.27
N HIS A 408 -7.00 18.27 -16.63
CA HIS A 408 -5.79 18.97 -17.04
C HIS A 408 -4.62 18.69 -16.09
N ASP A 409 -3.40 18.99 -16.52
CA ASP A 409 -2.16 18.62 -15.82
C ASP A 409 -1.79 19.46 -14.58
N LYS A 410 -2.55 20.50 -14.21
CA LYS A 410 -2.35 21.27 -12.95
C LYS A 410 -2.16 20.39 -11.71
N TYR A 411 -2.90 19.28 -11.61
CA TYR A 411 -2.87 18.38 -10.45
C TYR A 411 -1.94 17.18 -10.65
N LEU A 412 -1.20 17.12 -11.77
CA LEU A 412 -0.21 16.11 -12.05
C LEU A 412 1.13 16.51 -11.41
N GLN A 413 1.61 15.72 -10.45
CA GLN A 413 2.79 16.04 -9.65
C GLN A 413 3.81 14.90 -9.71
N LYS A 414 5.09 15.21 -9.49
CA LYS A 414 6.13 14.17 -9.35
C LYS A 414 5.92 13.38 -8.06
N GLY A 415 5.98 12.06 -8.16
CA GLY A 415 5.86 11.12 -7.03
C GLY A 415 7.18 10.83 -6.31
N ASP A 416 8.23 11.62 -6.53
CA ASP A 416 9.56 11.37 -5.99
C ASP A 416 9.57 11.51 -4.46
N PHE A 417 10.15 10.53 -3.77
CA PHE A 417 10.29 10.60 -2.32
C PHE A 417 11.49 9.84 -1.75
N ILE A 418 11.90 10.27 -0.56
CA ILE A 418 12.80 9.54 0.35
C ILE A 418 12.08 9.39 1.69
N ARG A 419 12.00 8.16 2.22
CA ARG A 419 11.29 7.86 3.47
C ARG A 419 12.17 7.08 4.42
N MET A 420 12.25 7.53 5.68
CA MET A 420 12.82 6.73 6.76
C MET A 420 11.81 5.68 7.20
N ARG A 421 11.92 4.48 6.65
CA ARG A 421 11.00 3.36 6.90
C ARG A 421 11.06 2.87 8.33
N ALA A 422 12.26 2.76 8.89
CA ALA A 422 12.46 2.34 10.27
C ALA A 422 13.75 2.95 10.85
N LEU A 423 13.68 3.45 12.08
CA LEU A 423 14.84 3.78 12.91
C LEU A 423 14.76 2.96 14.19
N SER A 424 15.66 1.99 14.35
CA SER A 424 15.67 1.04 15.44
C SER A 424 16.92 1.21 16.30
N PHE A 425 16.76 1.40 17.60
CA PHE A 425 17.85 1.40 18.57
C PHE A 425 17.68 0.23 19.53
N PHE A 426 18.77 -0.40 19.93
CA PHE A 426 18.77 -1.52 20.86
C PHE A 426 19.92 -1.39 21.86
N TYR A 427 19.71 -1.95 23.04
CA TYR A 427 20.71 -2.12 24.09
C TYR A 427 20.65 -3.54 24.64
N ASN A 428 21.77 -4.26 24.56
CA ASN A 428 21.92 -5.56 25.20
C ASN A 428 22.37 -5.35 26.66
N LEU A 429 21.58 -5.82 27.61
CA LEU A 429 21.97 -5.76 29.02
C LEU A 429 23.25 -6.58 29.26
N PRO A 430 24.14 -6.15 30.16
CA PRO A 430 25.32 -6.93 30.52
C PRO A 430 24.94 -8.33 31.01
N ARG A 431 25.76 -9.34 30.68
CA ARG A 431 25.48 -10.74 31.02
C ARG A 431 25.16 -10.96 32.49
N GLY A 432 25.85 -10.29 33.42
CA GLY A 432 25.59 -10.44 34.86
C GLY A 432 24.15 -10.12 35.28
N VAL A 433 23.47 -9.19 34.61
CA VAL A 433 22.05 -8.89 34.86
C VAL A 433 21.16 -10.00 34.30
N ALA A 434 21.43 -10.45 33.06
CA ALA A 434 20.70 -11.54 32.44
C ALA A 434 20.85 -12.85 33.26
N ASP A 435 22.07 -13.17 33.69
CA ASP A 435 22.41 -14.36 34.49
C ASP A 435 21.69 -14.35 35.85
N SER A 436 21.60 -13.19 36.51
CA SER A 436 20.88 -13.04 37.79
C SER A 436 19.38 -13.35 37.68
N LEU A 437 18.82 -13.11 36.50
CA LEU A 437 17.43 -13.41 36.16
C LEU A 437 17.25 -14.80 35.52
N ARG A 438 18.33 -15.58 35.41
CA ARG A 438 18.38 -16.89 34.73
C ARG A 438 17.97 -16.81 33.25
N MET A 439 18.35 -15.71 32.59
CA MET A 439 18.10 -15.45 31.16
C MET A 439 19.42 -15.40 30.40
N GLN A 440 19.44 -15.85 29.15
CA GLN A 440 20.69 -15.92 28.35
C GLN A 440 21.14 -14.58 27.78
N ASN A 441 20.17 -13.76 27.40
CA ASN A 441 20.38 -12.42 26.91
C ASN A 441 19.10 -11.63 27.16
N ILE A 442 19.23 -10.36 27.52
CA ILE A 442 18.10 -9.45 27.58
C ILE A 442 18.45 -8.26 26.71
N ARG A 443 17.71 -8.10 25.61
CA ARG A 443 17.83 -6.97 24.70
C ARG A 443 16.62 -6.07 24.90
N LEU A 444 16.88 -4.79 25.11
CA LEU A 444 15.89 -3.73 25.11
C LEU A 444 16.00 -2.99 23.78
N GLY A 445 14.91 -2.51 23.19
CA GLY A 445 15.07 -1.65 22.02
C GLY A 445 13.81 -1.03 21.45
N PHE A 446 14.00 0.07 20.76
CA PHE A 446 12.97 0.93 20.24
C PHE A 446 13.03 1.04 18.74
N THR A 447 11.89 0.97 18.05
CA THR A 447 11.78 1.23 16.61
C THR A 447 10.73 2.29 16.32
N VAL A 448 11.09 3.27 15.49
CA VAL A 448 10.16 4.25 14.94
C VAL A 448 9.99 3.98 13.46
N ASN A 449 8.76 3.72 13.01
CA ASN A 449 8.48 3.45 11.61
C ASN A 449 7.95 4.68 10.88
N ASN A 450 8.32 4.84 9.61
CA ASN A 450 7.92 5.96 8.75
C ASN A 450 8.12 7.33 9.43
N LEU A 451 9.29 7.53 10.06
CA LEU A 451 9.58 8.69 10.91
C LEU A 451 9.39 10.02 10.17
N PHE A 452 9.88 10.09 8.93
CA PHE A 452 9.67 11.22 8.04
C PHE A 452 9.68 10.76 6.58
N THR A 453 9.07 11.57 5.72
CA THR A 453 9.15 11.47 4.25
C THR A 453 9.56 12.84 3.71
N ILE A 454 10.56 12.86 2.84
CA ILE A 454 10.99 14.03 2.06
C ILE A 454 10.41 13.83 0.66
N THR A 455 9.57 14.75 0.21
CA THR A 455 8.95 14.71 -1.12
C THR A 455 8.58 16.13 -1.55
N GLY A 456 8.55 16.36 -2.87
CA GLY A 456 7.96 17.56 -3.46
C GLY A 456 6.46 17.40 -3.77
N TYR A 457 5.89 16.22 -3.53
CA TYR A 457 4.47 15.95 -3.70
C TYR A 457 3.66 16.65 -2.60
N GLU A 458 2.67 17.45 -3.00
CA GLU A 458 1.83 18.23 -2.09
C GLU A 458 0.66 17.42 -1.52
N GLY A 459 0.40 16.24 -2.07
CA GLY A 459 -0.57 15.29 -1.54
C GLY A 459 -0.08 14.55 -0.28
N TYR A 460 -0.93 13.68 0.25
CA TYR A 460 -0.67 13.05 1.55
C TYR A 460 0.45 11.99 1.57
N ASP A 461 0.50 11.13 0.54
CA ASP A 461 1.48 10.04 0.46
C ASP A 461 1.97 9.87 -0.99
N PRO A 462 3.26 10.09 -1.27
CA PRO A 462 3.84 9.92 -2.61
C PRO A 462 4.04 8.45 -3.03
N GLU A 463 3.74 7.48 -2.16
CA GLU A 463 3.85 6.03 -2.46
C GLU A 463 2.56 5.43 -3.09
N VAL A 464 1.64 6.28 -3.55
CA VAL A 464 0.42 5.83 -4.21
C VAL A 464 0.69 5.65 -5.71
N VAL A 465 0.45 4.44 -6.22
CA VAL A 465 0.49 4.11 -7.65
C VAL A 465 -0.93 3.79 -8.10
N ASN A 466 -1.37 4.38 -9.21
CA ASN A 466 -2.65 4.10 -9.84
C ASN A 466 -2.40 3.77 -11.32
N LEU A 467 -2.77 2.56 -11.74
CA LEU A 467 -2.49 2.04 -13.08
C LEU A 467 -3.71 2.09 -14.02
N GLY A 468 -4.85 2.63 -13.58
CA GLY A 468 -6.01 2.79 -14.47
C GLY A 468 -6.61 1.48 -15.00
N ASP A 469 -6.39 0.35 -14.34
CA ASP A 469 -6.84 -0.99 -14.74
C ASP A 469 -8.18 -1.42 -14.10
N GLY A 470 -8.90 -0.48 -13.48
CA GLY A 470 -10.14 -0.79 -12.73
C GLY A 470 -9.89 -1.55 -11.43
N LEU A 471 -8.65 -1.97 -11.13
CA LEU A 471 -8.21 -2.41 -9.81
C LEU A 471 -7.93 -1.16 -8.97
N GLY A 472 -9.01 -0.52 -8.55
CA GLY A 472 -9.08 0.74 -7.79
C GLY A 472 -7.87 1.06 -6.91
N GLY A 473 -6.85 1.64 -7.54
CA GLY A 473 -5.83 2.45 -6.90
C GLY A 473 -6.36 3.88 -6.73
N SER A 474 -7.58 4.03 -6.20
CA SER A 474 -7.96 5.35 -5.65
C SER A 474 -6.88 5.74 -4.64
N SER A 475 -6.62 7.03 -4.48
CA SER A 475 -5.84 7.58 -3.37
C SER A 475 -6.57 7.28 -2.05
N ASN A 476 -6.71 6.00 -1.74
CA ASN A 476 -7.19 5.52 -0.48
C ASN A 476 -6.15 5.99 0.49
N TRP A 477 -6.60 6.82 1.43
CA TRP A 477 -6.01 7.06 2.72
C TRP A 477 -5.23 5.81 3.20
N LYS A 478 -3.97 5.71 2.79
CA LYS A 478 -3.02 4.87 3.49
C LYS A 478 -2.69 5.74 4.69
N HIS A 479 -3.47 5.55 5.74
CA HIS A 479 -2.96 5.84 7.07
C HIS A 479 -1.49 5.39 7.11
N PRO A 480 -0.56 6.12 7.77
CA PRO A 480 0.59 5.43 8.33
C PRO A 480 0.02 4.21 9.06
N ARG A 481 0.27 3.01 8.51
CA ARG A 481 -0.63 1.85 8.61
C ARG A 481 -1.21 1.68 10.02
N ARG A 482 -2.53 1.58 10.09
CA ARG A 482 -3.26 0.98 11.22
C ARG A 482 -2.80 -0.47 11.42
N PHE A 483 -2.87 -0.92 12.67
CA PHE A 483 -2.71 -2.30 13.10
C PHE A 483 -3.48 -3.28 12.20
N ALA A 484 -2.79 -4.30 11.69
CA ALA A 484 -3.44 -5.51 11.20
C ALA A 484 -3.66 -6.46 12.39
N TRP A 485 -4.91 -6.85 12.62
CA TRP A 485 -5.27 -7.91 13.55
C TRP A 485 -5.17 -9.24 12.82
N TYR A 486 -4.40 -10.18 13.39
CA TYR A 486 -4.54 -11.59 13.04
C TYR A 486 -5.77 -12.13 13.79
N ASN A 487 -6.83 -12.47 13.07
CA ASN A 487 -7.98 -13.16 13.62
C ASN A 487 -7.67 -14.65 13.74
N ALA A 488 -7.72 -15.18 14.95
CA ALA A 488 -8.03 -16.59 15.17
C ALA A 488 -9.53 -16.68 15.50
N ASN A 489 -10.32 -17.15 14.54
CA ASN A 489 -11.68 -17.68 14.77
C ASN A 489 -11.56 -18.87 15.76
N ARG A 490 -12.47 -19.23 16.67
CA ARG A 490 -13.95 -19.24 16.85
C ARG A 490 -14.18 -19.31 18.39
N GLU A 491 -15.33 -19.11 19.03
CA GLU A 491 -16.66 -19.64 18.77
C GLU A 491 -17.68 -18.93 19.70
N ARG A 492 -18.94 -18.84 19.26
CA ARG A 492 -20.07 -18.31 20.04
C ARG A 492 -20.34 -19.17 21.28
N THR A 493 -20.69 -18.54 22.41
CA THR A 493 -21.95 -18.86 23.12
C THR A 493 -22.31 -17.80 24.18
N THR A 494 -23.51 -17.23 23.99
CA THR A 494 -24.49 -16.72 24.97
C THR A 494 -24.14 -15.60 25.96
N GLY A 495 -24.78 -14.44 25.74
CA GLY A 495 -25.51 -13.72 26.79
C GLY A 495 -24.85 -12.46 27.37
N LEU A 496 -24.85 -11.36 26.62
CA LEU A 496 -24.97 -9.97 27.09
C LEU A 496 -25.13 -9.10 25.83
N GLU A 497 -26.27 -8.41 25.73
CA GLU A 497 -26.58 -7.54 24.61
C GLU A 497 -25.62 -6.35 24.53
N ASP A 498 -25.43 -5.93 23.29
CA ASP A 498 -24.31 -5.20 22.76
C ASP A 498 -24.43 -3.69 23.04
N ASN A 499 -23.43 -3.14 23.73
CA ASN A 499 -22.98 -1.76 23.56
C ASN A 499 -21.49 -1.76 23.91
N GLY A 500 -20.67 -2.07 22.91
CA GLY A 500 -19.23 -2.35 23.00
C GLY A 500 -18.38 -1.33 23.78
N GLY A 501 -18.33 -1.49 25.10
CA GLY A 501 -17.34 -0.91 26.01
C GLY A 501 -17.15 -1.84 27.20
N ARG A 502 -16.18 -2.76 27.12
CA ARG A 502 -15.77 -3.59 28.26
C ARG A 502 -14.60 -2.90 28.97
N PHE A 503 -14.88 -2.18 30.05
CA PHE A 503 -13.84 -1.69 30.96
C PHE A 503 -13.46 -2.80 31.95
N ILE A 504 -12.16 -2.97 32.23
CA ILE A 504 -11.68 -3.88 33.28
C ILE A 504 -11.61 -3.07 34.57
N VAL A 505 -12.31 -3.51 35.62
CA VAL A 505 -12.29 -2.88 36.95
C VAL A 505 -11.15 -3.47 37.79
N CYS A 506 -10.48 -2.64 38.58
CA CYS A 506 -9.55 -3.14 39.61
C CYS A 506 -10.32 -3.96 40.65
N SER A 507 -9.73 -5.07 41.13
CA SER A 507 -10.34 -5.85 42.20
C SER A 507 -10.33 -5.07 43.51
N ASP A 508 -11.37 -5.17 44.33
CA ASP A 508 -11.46 -4.47 45.62
C ASP A 508 -10.24 -4.75 46.52
N ALA A 509 -9.75 -5.99 46.54
CA ALA A 509 -8.55 -6.38 47.26
C ALA A 509 -7.26 -5.62 46.84
N PHE A 510 -7.18 -5.16 45.58
CA PHE A 510 -6.05 -4.35 45.11
C PHE A 510 -6.20 -2.89 45.55
N LEU A 511 -7.41 -2.35 45.48
CA LEU A 511 -7.68 -0.96 45.86
C LEU A 511 -7.56 -0.78 47.38
N GLU A 512 -8.00 -1.75 48.17
CA GLU A 512 -7.76 -1.79 49.62
C GLU A 512 -6.27 -1.88 49.96
N ALA A 513 -5.53 -2.77 49.28
CA ALA A 513 -4.09 -2.92 49.52
C ALA A 513 -3.26 -1.70 49.07
N ALA A 514 -3.74 -0.96 48.08
CA ALA A 514 -3.13 0.30 47.64
C ALA A 514 -3.48 1.48 48.57
N GLY A 515 -4.41 1.28 49.51
CA GLY A 515 -4.92 2.33 50.38
C GLY A 515 -5.89 3.28 49.69
N TRP A 516 -6.45 2.89 48.54
CA TRP A 516 -7.35 3.72 47.72
C TRP A 516 -8.83 3.39 47.91
N GLN A 517 -9.14 2.31 48.61
CA GLN A 517 -10.49 1.90 48.97
C GLN A 517 -10.50 1.43 50.43
N ASN A 518 -11.54 1.80 51.16
CA ASN A 518 -11.83 1.33 52.50
C ASN A 518 -12.42 -0.09 52.44
N PRO A 519 -12.35 -0.88 53.53
CA PRO A 519 -12.88 -2.25 53.57
C PRO A 519 -14.40 -2.38 53.32
N ASP A 520 -15.13 -1.27 53.34
CA ASP A 520 -16.56 -1.22 53.01
C ASP A 520 -16.82 -0.96 51.51
N GLY A 521 -15.77 -0.96 50.69
CA GLY A 521 -15.82 -0.73 49.26
C GLY A 521 -15.88 0.75 48.85
N THR A 522 -15.87 1.69 49.80
CA THR A 522 -15.85 3.13 49.51
C THR A 522 -14.44 3.62 49.20
N GLU A 523 -14.28 4.66 48.39
CA GLU A 523 -12.98 5.27 48.13
C GLU A 523 -12.38 5.86 49.41
N SER A 524 -11.07 5.67 49.63
CA SER A 524 -10.40 6.24 50.81
C SER A 524 -10.19 7.75 50.64
N ALA A 525 -10.18 8.51 51.75
CA ALA A 525 -9.93 9.95 51.69
C ALA A 525 -8.53 10.32 51.16
N ASP A 526 -7.59 9.37 51.21
CA ASP A 526 -6.20 9.56 50.79
C ASP A 526 -5.99 9.28 49.29
N ALA A 527 -6.90 8.54 48.64
CA ALA A 527 -6.83 8.21 47.21
C ALA A 527 -6.74 9.46 46.33
N ALA A 528 -7.54 10.48 46.65
CA ALA A 528 -7.59 11.73 45.92
C ALA A 528 -6.28 12.54 45.97
N ASN A 529 -5.38 12.26 46.92
CA ASN A 529 -4.07 12.93 47.04
C ASN A 529 -2.91 12.01 46.60
N ASP A 530 -3.19 10.76 46.22
CA ASP A 530 -2.19 9.82 45.77
C ASP A 530 -1.91 10.00 44.27
N LEU A 531 -0.70 10.46 43.94
CA LEU A 531 -0.25 10.68 42.56
C LEU A 531 -0.39 9.43 41.68
N ARG A 532 -0.26 8.22 42.25
CA ARG A 532 -0.42 6.95 41.53
C ARG A 532 -1.88 6.69 41.20
N TYR A 533 -2.79 7.06 42.11
CA TYR A 533 -4.24 6.96 41.88
C TYR A 533 -4.68 7.94 40.79
N GLN A 534 -4.24 9.18 40.87
CA GLN A 534 -4.51 10.23 39.87
C GLN A 534 -3.94 9.92 38.48
N GLN A 535 -2.85 9.15 38.41
CA GLN A 535 -2.28 8.67 37.14
C GLN A 535 -3.02 7.48 36.55
N LEU A 536 -3.69 6.68 37.38
CA LEU A 536 -4.36 5.44 36.98
C LEU A 536 -5.86 5.62 36.73
N PHE A 537 -6.48 6.63 37.35
CA PHE A 537 -7.90 6.87 37.33
C PHE A 537 -8.24 8.33 37.04
N ILE A 538 -9.20 8.56 36.14
CA ILE A 538 -9.80 9.88 35.94
C ILE A 538 -11.10 9.94 36.75
N ARG A 539 -11.26 10.98 37.57
CA ARG A 539 -12.43 11.20 38.41
C ARG A 539 -13.51 11.94 37.63
N VAL A 540 -14.68 11.33 37.49
CA VAL A 540 -15.83 11.93 36.81
C VAL A 540 -16.90 12.28 37.85
N PRO A 541 -17.25 13.57 38.02
CA PRO A 541 -18.32 13.98 38.93
C PRO A 541 -19.66 13.38 38.54
N ALA A 542 -20.52 13.11 39.53
CA ALA A 542 -21.83 12.53 39.30
C ALA A 542 -22.69 13.41 38.38
N GLY A 543 -23.23 12.82 37.32
CA GLY A 543 -24.04 13.54 36.32
C GLY A 543 -23.26 14.36 35.28
N GLU A 544 -21.92 14.41 35.36
CA GLU A 544 -21.11 15.09 34.35
C GLU A 544 -20.77 14.21 33.14
N ASP A 545 -20.59 14.89 32.01
CA ASP A 545 -20.14 14.28 30.77
C ASP A 545 -18.59 14.31 30.73
N PRO A 546 -17.93 13.14 30.80
CA PRO A 546 -16.48 13.08 30.90
C PRO A 546 -15.78 13.63 29.64
N ARG A 547 -16.49 13.84 28.52
CA ARG A 547 -15.92 14.34 27.26
C ARG A 547 -15.26 15.71 27.41
N GLY A 548 -15.75 16.59 28.27
CA GLY A 548 -15.17 17.92 28.49
C GLY A 548 -13.79 17.92 29.16
N GLN A 549 -13.42 16.83 29.83
CA GLN A 549 -12.11 16.67 30.48
C GLN A 549 -11.05 16.09 29.54
N PHE A 550 -11.46 15.54 28.39
CA PHE A 550 -10.55 15.14 27.32
C PHE A 550 -10.46 16.30 26.31
N SER A 551 -9.47 17.17 26.47
CA SER A 551 -9.15 18.18 25.45
C SER A 551 -8.60 17.49 24.19
N THR A 552 -9.47 16.88 23.40
CA THR A 552 -9.14 16.41 22.05
C THR A 552 -9.50 17.51 21.07
N THR A 553 -8.55 17.97 20.27
CA THR A 553 -8.74 18.98 19.21
C THR A 553 -9.60 18.49 18.03
N ARG A 554 -10.36 17.40 18.19
CA ARG A 554 -11.23 16.81 17.17
C ARG A 554 -12.45 16.16 17.82
N ASP A 555 -13.64 16.69 17.55
CA ASP A 555 -14.95 16.19 18.02
C ASP A 555 -15.35 14.80 17.47
N TYR A 556 -14.57 14.24 16.53
CA TYR A 556 -14.98 13.04 15.77
C TYR A 556 -14.68 11.68 16.43
N VAL A 557 -14.04 11.63 17.61
CA VAL A 557 -13.70 10.33 18.24
C VAL A 557 -14.91 9.71 18.98
N TRP A 558 -15.93 10.50 19.32
CA TRP A 558 -16.98 10.09 20.25
C TRP A 558 -18.41 10.16 19.71
N ASN A 559 -18.60 10.44 18.41
CA ASN A 559 -19.89 10.91 17.89
C ASN A 559 -21.06 9.90 17.92
N ASP A 560 -20.84 8.65 18.33
CA ASP A 560 -21.90 7.63 18.42
C ASP A 560 -22.01 6.94 19.79
N LYS A 561 -21.42 7.47 20.86
CA LYS A 561 -21.54 6.85 22.20
C LYS A 561 -21.91 7.85 23.29
N TYR A 562 -23.13 7.70 23.81
CA TYR A 562 -23.61 8.41 25.00
C TYR A 562 -23.01 7.78 26.26
N TYR A 563 -22.16 8.51 26.99
CA TYR A 563 -21.67 8.12 28.31
C TYR A 563 -22.16 9.13 29.34
N ARG A 564 -22.98 8.69 30.30
CA ARG A 564 -23.30 9.44 31.52
C ARG A 564 -22.81 8.62 32.71
N ALA A 565 -22.04 9.24 33.60
CA ALA A 565 -21.91 8.71 34.95
C ALA A 565 -23.31 8.71 35.58
N GLY A 566 -23.73 7.59 36.18
CA GLY A 566 -24.99 7.53 36.92
C GLY A 566 -24.99 8.42 38.17
N ASP A 567 -25.89 8.18 39.12
CA ASP A 567 -26.09 9.02 40.32
C ASP A 567 -24.93 8.99 41.34
N ARG A 568 -23.75 8.49 40.98
CA ARG A 568 -22.55 8.39 41.83
C ARG A 568 -21.29 8.73 41.02
N GLU A 569 -20.30 9.30 41.70
CA GLU A 569 -18.96 9.51 41.13
C GLU A 569 -18.33 8.16 40.77
N THR A 570 -17.63 8.10 39.63
CA THR A 570 -17.00 6.86 39.15
C THR A 570 -15.60 7.12 38.63
N ASN A 571 -14.69 6.18 38.89
CA ASN A 571 -13.29 6.23 38.50
C ASN A 571 -13.04 5.24 37.36
N LEU A 572 -12.51 5.73 36.23
CA LEU A 572 -12.25 4.91 35.03
C LEU A 572 -10.75 4.60 34.88
N PRO A 573 -10.34 3.32 34.81
CA PRO A 573 -8.94 2.95 34.64
C PRO A 573 -8.44 3.10 33.20
N VAL A 574 -7.18 3.52 33.03
CA VAL A 574 -6.59 3.89 31.72
C VAL A 574 -5.61 2.81 31.15
N LEU A 575 -5.32 1.72 31.86
CA LEU A 575 -4.32 0.70 31.44
C LEU A 575 -4.84 -0.75 31.44
N ARG A 576 -4.25 -1.63 30.61
CA ARG A 576 -4.56 -3.07 30.59
C ARG A 576 -3.97 -3.76 31.82
N LEU A 577 -4.67 -4.76 32.35
CA LEU A 577 -4.29 -5.49 33.56
C LEU A 577 -2.89 -6.14 33.50
N ALA A 578 -2.47 -6.61 32.33
CA ALA A 578 -1.13 -7.17 32.14
C ALA A 578 -0.02 -6.11 32.30
N ASP A 579 -0.25 -4.89 31.79
CA ASP A 579 0.71 -3.79 31.86
C ASP A 579 0.89 -3.31 33.31
N ILE A 580 -0.19 -3.31 34.09
CA ILE A 580 -0.18 -2.93 35.52
C ILE A 580 0.63 -3.95 36.35
N VAL A 581 0.45 -5.24 36.09
CA VAL A 581 1.16 -6.31 36.81
C VAL A 581 2.64 -6.36 36.39
N LEU A 582 2.94 -6.08 35.11
CA LEU A 582 4.32 -6.00 34.61
C LEU A 582 5.07 -4.82 35.22
N LEU A 583 4.44 -3.64 35.26
CA LEU A 583 5.00 -2.44 35.89
C LEU A 583 5.25 -2.67 37.40
N ARG A 584 4.32 -3.34 38.08
CA ARG A 584 4.50 -3.71 39.50
C ARG A 584 5.64 -4.69 39.69
N ALA A 585 5.81 -5.66 38.78
CA ALA A 585 6.93 -6.58 38.83
C ALA A 585 8.28 -5.85 38.68
N PHE A 586 8.36 -4.86 37.79
CA PHE A 586 9.57 -4.04 37.63
C PHE A 586 9.88 -3.19 38.86
N LEU A 587 8.88 -2.53 39.44
CA LEU A 587 9.07 -1.72 40.66
C LEU A 587 9.45 -2.58 41.87
N ARG A 588 8.94 -3.81 41.95
CA ARG A 588 9.34 -4.79 42.99
C ARG A 588 10.77 -5.29 42.80
N ALA A 589 11.17 -5.58 41.56
CA ALA A 589 12.55 -5.97 41.28
C ALA A 589 13.54 -4.83 41.59
N ASP A 590 13.21 -3.60 41.23
CA ASP A 590 14.04 -2.40 41.48
C ASP A 590 14.18 -2.11 43.00
N SER A 591 13.12 -2.37 43.76
CA SER A 591 13.13 -2.25 45.23
C SER A 591 13.71 -3.48 45.97
N GLY A 592 14.22 -4.49 45.24
CA GLY A 592 14.83 -5.70 45.81
C GLY A 592 13.85 -6.81 46.22
N ASP A 593 12.54 -6.61 46.03
CA ASP A 593 11.50 -7.63 46.21
C ASP A 593 11.41 -8.55 44.98
N ASN A 594 12.45 -9.35 44.80
CA ASN A 594 12.54 -10.33 43.72
C ASN A 594 11.47 -11.44 43.82
N GLY A 595 10.94 -11.70 45.03
CA GLY A 595 9.88 -12.68 45.26
C GLY A 595 8.52 -12.22 44.76
N GLY A 596 8.14 -10.98 45.11
CA GLY A 596 6.91 -10.35 44.63
C GLY A 596 6.94 -10.05 43.13
N ALA A 597 8.09 -9.65 42.59
CA ALA A 597 8.28 -9.46 41.15
C ALA A 597 8.03 -10.78 40.38
N ARG A 598 8.56 -11.89 40.90
CA ARG A 598 8.40 -13.22 40.30
C ARG A 598 6.96 -13.74 40.38
N ALA A 599 6.25 -13.45 41.47
CA ALA A 599 4.83 -13.79 41.60
C ALA A 599 3.97 -13.05 40.58
N ASP A 600 4.25 -11.76 40.35
CA ASP A 600 3.54 -10.92 39.38
C ASP A 600 3.78 -11.38 37.95
N LEU A 601 5.04 -11.70 37.61
CA LEU A 601 5.39 -12.27 36.29
C LEU A 601 4.73 -13.63 36.06
N ASN A 602 4.68 -14.51 37.07
CA ASN A 602 3.99 -15.79 36.98
C ASN A 602 2.46 -15.62 36.81
N MET A 603 1.89 -14.56 37.37
CA MET A 603 0.47 -14.26 37.20
C MET A 603 0.14 -13.82 35.78
N VAL A 604 1.03 -13.05 35.13
CA VAL A 604 0.93 -12.74 33.69
C VAL A 604 1.08 -14.01 32.85
N ARG A 605 2.05 -14.87 33.21
CA ARG A 605 2.33 -16.14 32.51
C ARG A 605 1.15 -17.12 32.54
N ASN A 606 0.56 -17.35 33.71
CA ASN A 606 -0.49 -18.36 33.89
C ASN A 606 -1.82 -17.97 33.24
N ARG A 607 -2.04 -16.67 32.96
CA ARG A 607 -3.28 -16.16 32.35
C ARG A 607 -3.26 -16.14 30.82
N ALA A 608 -2.08 -16.28 30.21
CA ALA A 608 -1.90 -16.29 28.75
C ALA A 608 -2.17 -17.67 28.10
N GLY A 609 -2.33 -18.74 28.88
CA GLY A 609 -2.88 -20.03 28.41
C GLY A 609 -2.03 -20.87 27.44
N THR A 610 -0.82 -20.46 27.11
CA THR A 610 0.13 -21.19 26.24
C THR A 610 1.57 -20.89 26.66
N GLU A 611 2.53 -21.70 26.21
CA GLU A 611 3.97 -21.36 26.21
C GLU A 611 4.18 -20.04 25.46
N CYS A 612 4.07 -18.94 26.20
CA CYS A 612 4.03 -17.62 25.62
C CYS A 612 5.45 -17.04 25.59
N VAL A 613 5.99 -16.97 24.37
CA VAL A 613 6.89 -15.90 23.93
C VAL A 613 6.17 -14.57 24.21
N LEU A 614 6.67 -13.78 25.16
CA LEU A 614 6.06 -12.52 25.55
C LEU A 614 6.61 -11.37 24.70
N GLN A 615 5.77 -10.95 23.76
CA GLN A 615 5.86 -9.74 22.94
C GLN A 615 4.62 -8.89 23.25
N PHE A 616 4.76 -7.64 23.71
CA PHE A 616 3.62 -6.72 23.81
C PHE A 616 3.93 -5.28 23.42
N ARG A 617 3.13 -4.82 22.44
CA ARG A 617 2.89 -3.43 22.00
C ARG A 617 1.80 -2.77 22.85
N THR A 618 1.81 -1.43 22.92
CA THR A 618 0.61 -0.57 22.73
C THR A 618 0.93 0.89 22.44
N ASN A 619 0.10 1.48 21.58
CA ASN A 619 0.08 2.85 21.09
C ASN A 619 -0.84 3.77 21.92
N VAL A 620 -0.48 5.05 22.13
CA VAL A 620 -1.40 6.21 22.25
C VAL A 620 -0.74 7.52 21.74
N PHE A 621 -1.56 8.44 21.22
CA PHE A 621 -1.33 9.69 20.44
C PHE A 621 -1.32 10.98 21.30
N HIS A 622 -0.40 11.96 21.10
CA HIS A 622 -0.58 13.45 21.03
C HIS A 622 0.79 14.16 20.66
N PRO A 623 0.94 15.49 20.45
CA PRO A 623 1.58 16.09 19.28
C PRO A 623 2.90 16.82 19.64
N ARG A 624 3.90 16.66 18.78
CA ARG A 624 5.26 17.23 18.90
C ARG A 624 6.15 16.50 19.90
N LEU A 625 7.32 16.13 19.38
CA LEU A 625 8.48 15.47 20.00
C LEU A 625 8.39 13.93 20.15
N PHE A 626 9.44 13.30 19.61
CA PHE A 626 9.76 11.89 19.37
C PHE A 626 9.48 10.90 20.52
N TRP A 627 9.07 9.65 20.22
CA TRP A 627 9.01 8.55 21.21
C TRP A 627 9.29 7.13 20.66
N VAL A 628 9.56 6.24 21.62
CA VAL A 628 10.49 5.10 21.67
C VAL A 628 9.70 3.79 21.96
N ASP A 629 9.78 2.79 21.08
CA ASP A 629 9.36 1.38 21.33
C ASP A 629 10.22 0.68 22.42
N LEU A 630 9.77 -0.38 23.09
CA LEU A 630 10.67 -1.14 24.00
C LEU A 630 10.39 -2.64 23.83
N THR A 631 11.23 -3.28 23.03
CA THR A 631 11.18 -4.70 22.70
C THR A 631 12.02 -5.45 23.72
N VAL A 632 11.42 -6.37 24.47
CA VAL A 632 12.11 -7.37 25.29
C VAL A 632 11.98 -8.71 24.56
N SER A 633 13.10 -9.35 24.24
CA SER A 633 13.12 -10.69 23.64
C SER A 633 13.93 -11.63 24.52
N ALA A 634 13.35 -12.79 24.86
CA ALA A 634 14.02 -13.88 25.58
C ALA A 634 13.94 -15.16 24.74
N TYR A 635 15.08 -15.79 24.50
CA TYR A 635 15.19 -17.11 23.88
C TYR A 635 15.61 -18.14 24.95
N GLU A 636 14.97 -19.30 24.96
CA GLU A 636 15.48 -20.51 25.60
C GLU A 636 16.10 -21.43 24.53
N PRO A 637 17.24 -22.09 24.80
CA PRO A 637 17.65 -23.28 24.06
C PRO A 637 16.95 -24.51 24.65
N TYR A 638 16.55 -25.39 23.75
CA TYR A 638 16.17 -26.77 24.06
C TYR A 638 17.29 -27.48 24.86
N SER A 639 16.92 -27.99 26.03
CA SER A 639 17.38 -29.29 26.53
C SER A 639 16.21 -30.04 27.13
#